data_AF-A0AA39KLR1-F1
#
_entry.id   AF-A0AA39KLR1-F1
#
_cell.length_a   1.000
_cell.length_b   1.000
_cell.length_c   1.000
_cell.angle_alpha   90.00
_cell.angle_beta   90.00
_cell.angle_gamma   90.00
#
_symmetry.space_group_name_H-M   'P 1'
#
loop_
_entity.id
_entity.type
_entity.pdbx_description
1 polymer ?
#
loop_
_entity_poly.entity_id
_entity_poly.type
_entity_poly.pdbx_seq_one_letter_code
_entity_poly.pdbx_strand_id
1 'polypeptide(L)'
;MWGKCLGLDNSNDDARNEEFRKLGIELCEEFMKNDNILRQPLPEGLLLQVDALPILETEVPLNPIDFLSNIECGPTNLEASRDSITFHLFTRLNREKAYILKMYDINNLKASPFNSTWPTKYIVHGWTNDVEMPWVVEIRQSYLDVDYYNIIAVDWSPISKLDYPTATRYAPSVGKIIGEMLKFLNTEGSMSFSDVHMVGHSLGAQVSGFAGAAVFGDIDRITGLDPAFPCFGFPVLKSAEGRLDPTDAKFVDIIHTDEGVYGMRQMCGHADFLPNGGGAPQPGCAGIDQDSCSHQKVTAYMIDSINNRQRFLALQCDSWNNYKDGNCANNPVAYMETFSPSSTALSDFEGGTATLPTPGDNVTFYLFTPSNKINAYMLKVGDVKNLNASPFDAKRQTKILIHGWTDSALEPWIINFCNNYFVTGDNYNIIAVNWYPLSSTEYTTAVGEYVGELLEFLNTAAKLSYRNVHILGHSLGAHIAGFAGAKVAGAVGRITGMDPAGPLYEFPLLRESRDRLDPTDAVFVDIIHTCAGAAGFVEAIGHVDFYPNGGTFNQPGCPVLQSLTCSHARAYVFMIDSIIYPDEFVAMKCDSWSDYRNGRCSGTKAIMGEHVTSTARGLYYLRTNSGSPYGQGEIPKLYEGDPFTMENKLAGLADAVSEVSSIVASGVSKLGLVEKNVQFLLYTQSNKVKPYILKVGDVDNLNKSPFDSESKTKIIIHGWQDSALNPILQCISRNYLKKKNYNVIIVNWALISVGEYTIAVELARPVGEYVGKMVKFLKTDGGQSLSDVHIMGASLGAHVAGFAGAYNSGRIGRITGLDAAGPLFEFPRLKDPEDRLDKTDAMFVENIHTCGGIAGFLQPIGHADFYPNNGTIPQPGCPLLVTVSCSHAWAMVLMLNSIKYPDEYDAVECDSWENYEKGSCSGNSITKMGEYADRDARGKYYLKTSPSVDLC
;
A
#
# COMPACT_ATOMS: atom_id res chain seq x y z
N MET A 1 15.54 -23.53 -28.09
CA MET A 1 16.80 -24.23 -28.44
C MET A 1 17.66 -24.54 -27.21
N TRP A 2 17.92 -23.59 -26.30
CA TRP A 2 18.69 -23.84 -25.07
C TRP A 2 18.08 -24.86 -24.09
N GLY A 3 16.75 -24.97 -24.01
CA GLY A 3 16.09 -25.98 -23.16
C GLY A 3 16.37 -27.44 -23.54
N LYS A 4 16.81 -27.71 -24.78
CA LYS A 4 17.20 -29.07 -25.23
C LYS A 4 18.67 -29.40 -24.98
N CYS A 5 19.51 -28.43 -24.62
CA CYS A 5 20.89 -28.68 -24.19
C CYS A 5 21.01 -29.08 -22.71
N LEU A 6 19.99 -28.81 -21.89
CA LEU A 6 20.03 -29.01 -20.43
C LEU A 6 19.29 -30.26 -19.94
N GLY A 7 18.75 -31.08 -20.84
CA GLY A 7 18.13 -32.35 -20.46
C GLY A 7 16.91 -32.22 -19.54
N LEU A 8 16.11 -31.17 -19.69
CA LEU A 8 14.89 -30.95 -18.92
C LEU A 8 13.67 -31.39 -19.75
N ASP A 9 13.38 -32.68 -19.75
CA ASP A 9 12.04 -33.20 -20.08
C ASP A 9 11.77 -34.50 -19.30
N ASN A 10 10.75 -34.48 -18.45
CA ASN A 10 10.33 -35.60 -17.58
C ASN A 10 9.23 -36.41 -18.28
N SER A 11 9.59 -37.21 -19.29
CA SER A 11 8.67 -38.20 -19.87
C SER A 11 9.28 -39.62 -19.87
N ASN A 12 8.50 -40.57 -19.33
CA ASN A 12 8.87 -41.98 -19.10
C ASN A 12 8.83 -42.83 -20.39
N ASP A 13 9.80 -42.69 -21.30
CA ASP A 13 10.00 -43.65 -22.41
C ASP A 13 11.51 -43.85 -22.70
N ASP A 14 12.13 -44.87 -22.06
CA ASP A 14 13.59 -45.02 -21.93
C ASP A 14 14.34 -45.43 -23.20
N ALA A 15 13.68 -45.92 -24.25
CA ALA A 15 14.40 -46.46 -25.42
C ALA A 15 14.71 -45.41 -26.50
N ARG A 16 13.94 -44.31 -26.60
CA ARG A 16 14.19 -43.24 -27.59
C ARG A 16 15.17 -42.18 -27.09
N ASN A 17 15.38 -42.08 -25.78
CA ASN A 17 16.24 -41.05 -25.19
C ASN A 17 17.75 -41.33 -25.35
N GLU A 18 18.17 -42.59 -25.48
CA GLU A 18 19.58 -42.96 -25.62
C GLU A 18 20.17 -42.53 -26.98
N GLU A 19 19.41 -42.72 -28.07
CA GLU A 19 19.84 -42.39 -29.43
C GLU A 19 19.87 -40.86 -29.67
N PHE A 20 18.91 -40.14 -29.07
CA PHE A 20 18.85 -38.68 -29.11
C PHE A 20 19.89 -37.99 -28.22
N ARG A 21 20.26 -38.59 -27.07
CA ARG A 21 21.37 -38.10 -26.25
C ARG A 21 22.70 -38.22 -26.99
N LYS A 22 22.91 -39.31 -27.72
CA LYS A 22 24.12 -39.51 -28.54
C LYS A 22 24.26 -38.45 -29.63
N LEU A 23 23.18 -38.15 -30.35
CA LEU A 23 23.17 -37.13 -31.40
C LEU A 23 23.42 -35.72 -30.84
N GLY A 24 22.87 -35.41 -29.66
CA GLY A 24 23.09 -34.12 -28.98
C GLY A 24 24.52 -33.93 -28.48
N ILE A 25 25.18 -35.00 -28.02
CA ILE A 25 26.58 -34.98 -27.59
C ILE A 25 27.52 -34.84 -28.80
N GLU A 26 27.26 -35.55 -29.89
CA GLU A 26 28.05 -35.43 -31.13
C GLU A 26 27.99 -34.02 -31.74
N LEU A 27 26.80 -33.39 -31.76
CA LEU A 27 26.63 -32.01 -32.22
C LEU A 27 27.33 -30.97 -31.32
N CYS A 28 27.38 -31.20 -30.01
CA CYS A 28 28.11 -30.34 -29.08
C CYS A 28 29.63 -30.50 -29.21
N GLU A 29 30.14 -31.72 -29.44
CA GLU A 29 31.56 -31.95 -29.68
C GLU A 29 32.04 -31.41 -31.04
N GLU A 30 31.18 -31.40 -32.07
CA GLU A 30 31.47 -30.77 -33.37
C GLU A 30 31.55 -29.23 -33.26
N PHE A 31 30.67 -28.63 -32.45
CA PHE A 31 30.64 -27.19 -32.23
C PHE A 31 31.84 -26.69 -31.41
N MET A 32 32.32 -27.50 -30.47
CA MET A 32 33.50 -27.19 -29.63
C MET A 32 34.84 -27.41 -30.36
N LYS A 33 34.87 -28.14 -31.49
CA LYS A 33 36.10 -28.41 -32.26
C LYS A 33 36.41 -27.38 -33.35
N ASN A 34 35.46 -26.52 -33.72
CA ASN A 34 35.64 -25.51 -34.78
C ASN A 34 35.86 -24.10 -34.22
N ASP A 35 36.93 -23.95 -33.45
CA ASP A 35 37.55 -22.66 -33.13
C ASP A 35 38.30 -22.15 -34.39
N ASN A 36 37.64 -21.33 -35.23
CA ASN A 36 38.27 -20.37 -36.16
C ASN A 36 37.26 -19.72 -37.14
N ILE A 37 36.34 -18.87 -36.67
CA ILE A 37 35.79 -17.78 -37.53
C ILE A 37 35.59 -16.51 -36.68
N LEU A 38 36.70 -15.94 -36.20
CA LEU A 38 36.84 -14.50 -36.00
C LEU A 38 37.75 -13.99 -37.11
N ARG A 39 37.18 -13.51 -38.21
CA ARG A 39 37.74 -12.53 -39.17
C ARG A 39 36.89 -12.51 -40.45
N GLN A 40 35.91 -11.62 -40.53
CA GLN A 40 35.68 -10.68 -41.65
C GLN A 40 34.48 -9.76 -41.36
N PRO A 41 34.46 -8.53 -41.89
CA PRO A 41 33.69 -7.41 -41.33
C PRO A 41 32.24 -7.36 -41.84
N LEU A 42 31.31 -6.98 -40.96
CA LEU A 42 29.98 -6.50 -41.33
C LEU A 42 29.99 -4.95 -41.46
N PRO A 43 29.15 -4.36 -42.33
CA PRO A 43 29.31 -2.99 -42.82
C PRO A 43 28.86 -1.91 -41.82
N GLU A 44 29.45 -0.73 -42.00
CA GLU A 44 29.28 0.50 -41.21
C GLU A 44 27.83 0.88 -40.91
N GLY A 45 27.54 1.07 -39.62
CA GLY A 45 26.27 1.67 -39.20
C GLY A 45 25.90 1.50 -37.73
N LEU A 46 26.84 1.56 -36.78
CA LEU A 46 26.63 2.00 -35.38
C LEU A 46 27.96 1.86 -34.61
N LEU A 47 28.70 2.95 -34.42
CA LEU A 47 29.80 3.01 -33.45
C LEU A 47 30.10 4.48 -33.15
N LEU A 48 29.76 4.92 -31.94
CA LEU A 48 30.50 5.90 -31.16
C LEU A 48 30.38 5.42 -29.70
N GLN A 49 31.31 4.56 -29.29
CA GLN A 49 32.45 4.89 -28.41
C GLN A 49 32.06 4.89 -26.93
N VAL A 50 32.26 3.72 -26.31
CA VAL A 50 32.40 3.58 -24.86
C VAL A 50 33.89 3.73 -24.55
N ASP A 51 34.29 4.91 -24.09
CA ASP A 51 35.57 5.08 -23.40
C ASP A 51 35.32 5.01 -21.89
N ALA A 52 36.02 4.08 -21.25
CA ALA A 52 36.00 3.84 -19.82
C ALA A 52 36.65 5.00 -19.05
N LEU A 53 36.00 5.46 -17.98
CA LEU A 53 36.62 6.17 -16.86
C LEU A 53 35.97 5.73 -15.53
N PRO A 54 36.71 5.77 -14.41
CA PRO A 54 36.49 4.95 -13.24
C PRO A 54 35.43 5.54 -12.32
N ILE A 55 34.44 4.73 -11.95
CA ILE A 55 33.44 5.09 -10.95
C ILE A 55 34.01 4.73 -9.57
N LEU A 56 34.28 5.76 -8.77
CA LEU A 56 34.47 5.63 -7.34
C LEU A 56 33.14 5.23 -6.70
N GLU A 57 33.21 4.14 -5.94
CA GLU A 57 32.15 3.53 -5.13
C GLU A 57 31.36 4.56 -4.31
N THR A 58 30.03 4.53 -4.39
CA THR A 58 29.10 4.23 -3.28
C THR A 58 27.67 4.67 -3.62
N GLU A 59 26.93 3.81 -4.32
CA GLU A 59 25.46 3.84 -4.36
C GLU A 59 24.94 2.42 -4.10
N VAL A 60 24.05 2.28 -3.11
CA VAL A 60 23.36 1.01 -2.77
C VAL A 60 21.93 1.09 -3.33
N PRO A 61 21.42 0.06 -4.02
CA PRO A 61 20.24 0.14 -4.90
C PRO A 61 18.90 -0.20 -4.20
N LEU A 62 17.80 0.46 -4.63
CA LEU A 62 16.41 0.16 -4.24
C LEU A 62 15.73 -0.80 -5.24
N ASN A 63 16.27 -2.02 -5.29
CA ASN A 63 15.62 -3.21 -5.83
C ASN A 63 16.01 -4.37 -4.90
N PRO A 64 15.08 -5.16 -4.33
CA PRO A 64 15.43 -6.26 -3.42
C PRO A 64 16.41 -7.26 -4.03
N ILE A 65 16.37 -7.44 -5.36
CA ILE A 65 17.32 -8.27 -6.12
C ILE A 65 18.73 -7.65 -6.11
N ASP A 66 18.84 -6.33 -6.17
CA ASP A 66 20.12 -5.63 -6.17
C ASP A 66 20.72 -5.48 -4.74
N PHE A 67 19.89 -5.47 -3.68
CA PHE A 67 20.34 -5.64 -2.30
C PHE A 67 20.97 -7.02 -2.09
N LEU A 68 20.30 -8.08 -2.57
CA LEU A 68 20.81 -9.45 -2.49
C LEU A 68 22.09 -9.65 -3.31
N SER A 69 22.19 -9.05 -4.51
CA SER A 69 23.36 -9.22 -5.39
C SER A 69 24.64 -8.56 -4.88
N ASN A 70 24.55 -7.61 -3.95
CA ASN A 70 25.67 -6.80 -3.47
C ASN A 70 26.08 -7.10 -2.01
N ILE A 71 25.45 -8.07 -1.34
CA ILE A 71 25.80 -8.45 0.03
C ILE A 71 27.04 -9.36 0.05
N GLU A 72 28.14 -8.86 0.63
CA GLU A 72 29.33 -9.65 0.95
C GLU A 72 29.28 -10.19 2.38
N CYS A 73 28.79 -11.41 2.56
CA CYS A 73 28.56 -12.00 3.89
C CYS A 73 29.82 -12.25 4.74
N GLY A 74 31.01 -12.22 4.14
CA GLY A 74 32.30 -12.49 4.80
C GLY A 74 32.44 -13.92 5.36
N PRO A 75 33.55 -14.63 5.12
CA PRO A 75 33.68 -16.03 5.54
C PRO A 75 33.97 -16.22 7.04
N THR A 76 34.31 -15.14 7.78
CA THR A 76 34.87 -15.23 9.12
C THR A 76 33.91 -14.70 10.18
N ASN A 77 33.47 -15.56 11.09
CA ASN A 77 32.71 -15.17 12.28
C ASN A 77 33.52 -14.22 13.18
N LEU A 78 32.84 -13.28 13.81
CA LEU A 78 33.41 -12.28 14.72
C LEU A 78 33.01 -12.58 16.17
N GLU A 79 33.86 -12.21 17.12
CA GLU A 79 33.64 -12.45 18.55
C GLU A 79 33.10 -11.21 19.26
N ALA A 80 31.90 -11.33 19.81
CA ALA A 80 31.22 -10.27 20.55
C ALA A 80 31.77 -10.15 21.99
N SER A 81 31.77 -8.92 22.53
CA SER A 81 31.98 -8.72 23.96
C SER A 81 30.69 -9.03 24.73
N ARG A 82 30.82 -9.62 25.92
CA ARG A 82 29.67 -9.83 26.83
C ARG A 82 29.02 -8.51 27.24
N ASP A 83 29.80 -7.44 27.36
CA ASP A 83 29.29 -6.11 27.73
C ASP A 83 28.41 -5.48 26.64
N SER A 84 28.45 -6.03 25.42
CA SER A 84 27.61 -5.58 24.30
C SER A 84 26.21 -6.19 24.30
N ILE A 85 25.91 -7.07 25.27
CA ILE A 85 24.63 -7.79 25.38
C ILE A 85 24.08 -7.59 26.79
N THR A 86 22.83 -7.17 26.90
CA THR A 86 22.16 -6.98 28.19
C THR A 86 20.87 -7.79 28.27
N PHE A 87 20.60 -8.38 29.43
CA PHE A 87 19.46 -9.27 29.67
C PHE A 87 18.43 -8.56 30.55
N HIS A 88 17.34 -8.12 29.94
CA HIS A 88 16.28 -7.36 30.60
C HIS A 88 15.20 -8.30 31.10
N LEU A 89 15.19 -8.57 32.41
CA LEU A 89 14.20 -9.43 33.05
C LEU A 89 12.95 -8.64 33.42
N PHE A 90 11.81 -9.17 32.98
CA PHE A 90 10.47 -8.73 33.34
C PHE A 90 9.66 -9.90 33.87
N THR A 91 8.83 -9.58 34.87
CA THR A 91 7.83 -10.47 35.44
C THR A 91 6.57 -9.64 35.71
N ARG A 92 5.49 -10.29 36.14
CA ARG A 92 4.29 -9.57 36.61
C ARG A 92 4.58 -8.59 37.76
N LEU A 93 5.70 -8.75 38.48
CA LEU A 93 6.13 -7.87 39.57
C LEU A 93 6.82 -6.59 39.08
N ASN A 94 7.35 -6.58 37.85
CA ASN A 94 8.12 -5.48 37.29
C ASN A 94 7.86 -5.33 35.79
N ARG A 95 6.60 -5.12 35.41
CA ARG A 95 6.14 -5.11 34.01
C ARG A 95 6.74 -3.99 33.15
N GLU A 96 6.90 -2.80 33.75
CA GLU A 96 7.34 -1.59 33.04
C GLU A 96 8.85 -1.37 33.07
N LYS A 97 9.51 -1.77 34.16
CA LYS A 97 10.94 -1.52 34.36
C LYS A 97 11.71 -2.83 34.50
N ALA A 98 12.64 -3.05 33.58
CA ALA A 98 13.51 -4.21 33.58
C ALA A 98 14.36 -4.29 34.84
N TYR A 99 14.54 -5.51 35.34
CA TYR A 99 15.68 -5.84 36.19
C TYR A 99 16.80 -6.35 35.28
N ILE A 100 17.98 -5.73 35.31
CA ILE A 100 19.10 -6.17 34.47
C ILE A 100 19.79 -7.35 35.14
N LEU A 101 19.66 -8.53 34.52
CA LEU A 101 20.38 -9.72 34.93
C LEU A 101 21.83 -9.63 34.46
N LYS A 102 22.75 -9.84 35.40
CA LYS A 102 24.19 -9.87 35.13
C LYS A 102 24.66 -11.31 35.09
N MET A 103 25.26 -11.69 33.96
CA MET A 103 25.87 -13.01 33.80
C MET A 103 26.89 -13.28 34.91
N TYR A 104 26.85 -14.49 35.47
CA TYR A 104 27.78 -14.96 36.51
C TYR A 104 27.71 -14.20 37.87
N ASP A 105 26.71 -13.34 38.08
CA ASP A 105 26.47 -12.66 39.36
C ASP A 105 25.29 -13.30 40.10
N ILE A 106 25.60 -14.27 40.96
CA ILE A 106 24.59 -15.01 41.75
C ILE A 106 23.82 -14.08 42.70
N ASN A 107 24.47 -13.02 43.21
CA ASN A 107 23.81 -12.09 44.12
C ASN A 107 22.80 -11.20 43.38
N ASN A 108 23.15 -10.75 42.17
CA ASN A 108 22.21 -10.06 41.28
C ASN A 108 21.03 -10.96 40.90
N LEU A 109 21.27 -12.22 40.56
CA LEU A 109 20.20 -13.17 40.26
C LEU A 109 19.26 -13.38 41.46
N LYS A 110 19.80 -13.62 42.65
CA LYS A 110 19.01 -13.81 43.89
C LYS A 110 18.22 -12.57 44.31
N ALA A 111 18.71 -11.37 43.97
CA ALA A 111 18.04 -10.11 44.23
C ALA A 111 17.00 -9.73 43.16
N SER A 112 16.99 -10.44 42.03
CA SER A 112 16.06 -10.21 40.93
C SER A 112 14.68 -10.81 41.23
N PRO A 113 13.63 -10.41 40.49
CA PRO A 113 12.31 -11.04 40.59
C PRO A 113 12.22 -12.41 39.88
N PHE A 114 13.33 -12.98 39.43
CA PHE A 114 13.39 -14.27 38.72
C PHE A 114 12.83 -15.39 39.60
N ASN A 115 11.97 -16.22 39.03
CA ASN A 115 11.41 -17.38 39.71
C ASN A 115 11.58 -18.63 38.87
N SER A 116 12.38 -19.58 39.35
CA SER A 116 12.72 -20.81 38.65
C SER A 116 11.56 -21.78 38.42
N THR A 117 10.44 -21.59 39.12
CA THR A 117 9.20 -22.37 38.92
C THR A 117 8.33 -21.83 37.79
N TRP A 118 8.62 -20.62 37.30
CA TRP A 118 7.92 -20.02 36.16
C TRP A 118 8.65 -20.35 34.85
N PRO A 119 7.93 -20.66 33.76
CA PRO A 119 8.57 -20.84 32.47
C PRO A 119 9.29 -19.55 32.02
N THR A 120 10.41 -19.72 31.33
CA THR A 120 11.26 -18.59 30.91
C THR A 120 11.11 -18.38 29.41
N LYS A 121 10.73 -17.17 29.01
CA LYS A 121 10.62 -16.75 27.62
C LYS A 121 11.74 -15.78 27.27
N TYR A 122 12.51 -16.08 26.23
CA TYR A 122 13.47 -15.13 25.67
C TYR A 122 12.85 -14.44 24.46
N ILE A 123 13.05 -13.12 24.33
CA ILE A 123 12.67 -12.36 23.14
C ILE A 123 13.95 -11.75 22.55
N VAL A 124 14.27 -12.09 21.31
CA VAL A 124 15.51 -11.71 20.63
C VAL A 124 15.18 -10.91 19.38
N HIS A 125 15.53 -9.62 19.38
CA HIS A 125 15.22 -8.70 18.28
C HIS A 125 16.15 -8.88 17.07
N GLY A 126 15.72 -8.36 15.90
CA GLY A 126 16.46 -8.43 14.64
C GLY A 126 17.47 -7.30 14.41
N TRP A 127 17.90 -7.19 13.15
CA TRP A 127 18.82 -6.14 12.67
C TRP A 127 18.18 -4.74 12.81
N THR A 128 18.99 -3.73 13.16
CA THR A 128 18.60 -2.34 13.48
C THR A 128 17.67 -2.13 14.70
N ASN A 129 17.11 -3.19 15.27
CA ASN A 129 16.17 -3.14 16.40
C ASN A 129 16.88 -3.13 17.77
N ASP A 130 16.09 -2.87 18.81
CA ASP A 130 16.46 -3.01 20.23
C ASP A 130 15.24 -3.47 21.06
N VAL A 131 15.39 -3.57 22.39
CA VAL A 131 14.34 -4.10 23.28
C VAL A 131 13.17 -3.16 23.53
N GLU A 132 13.27 -1.89 23.13
CA GLU A 132 12.20 -0.89 23.26
C GLU A 132 11.31 -0.83 22.00
N MET A 133 11.62 -1.65 20.98
CA MET A 133 10.76 -1.77 19.80
C MET A 133 9.33 -2.18 20.20
N PRO A 134 8.28 -1.57 19.61
CA PRO A 134 6.89 -1.82 20.01
C PRO A 134 6.52 -3.30 20.04
N TRP A 135 6.95 -4.07 19.04
CA TRP A 135 6.64 -5.51 18.98
C TRP A 135 7.29 -6.33 20.11
N VAL A 136 8.50 -5.95 20.55
CA VAL A 136 9.19 -6.62 21.68
C VAL A 136 8.43 -6.34 22.97
N VAL A 137 8.00 -5.09 23.16
CA VAL A 137 7.18 -4.66 24.29
C VAL A 137 5.83 -5.37 24.29
N GLU A 138 5.15 -5.44 23.15
CA GLU A 138 3.82 -6.06 23.02
C GLU A 138 3.84 -7.57 23.21
N ILE A 139 4.83 -8.30 22.67
CA ILE A 139 5.00 -9.73 22.93
C ILE A 139 5.24 -9.97 24.42
N ARG A 140 6.12 -9.18 25.04
CA ARG A 140 6.38 -9.26 26.49
C ARG A 140 5.09 -9.05 27.29
N GLN A 141 4.36 -7.97 27.02
CA GLN A 141 3.14 -7.65 27.75
C GLN A 141 2.07 -8.73 27.56
N SER A 142 1.92 -9.24 26.33
CA SER A 142 0.98 -10.32 26.02
C SER A 142 1.27 -11.59 26.82
N TYR A 143 2.55 -12.01 26.92
CA TYR A 143 2.90 -13.14 27.78
C TYR A 143 2.60 -12.85 29.26
N LEU A 144 2.93 -11.67 29.75
CA LEU A 144 2.68 -11.27 31.14
C LEU A 144 1.19 -11.15 31.45
N ASP A 145 0.33 -10.88 30.47
CA ASP A 145 -1.12 -10.87 30.63
C ASP A 145 -1.71 -12.27 30.72
N VAL A 146 -1.14 -13.24 30.00
CA VAL A 146 -1.64 -14.61 29.98
C VAL A 146 -1.24 -15.38 31.24
N ASP A 147 0.05 -15.41 31.62
CA ASP A 147 0.50 -16.21 32.78
C ASP A 147 1.73 -15.63 33.51
N TYR A 148 2.19 -16.32 34.54
CA TYR A 148 3.43 -16.04 35.26
C TYR A 148 4.64 -16.61 34.50
N TYR A 149 5.40 -15.72 33.89
CA TYR A 149 6.64 -16.06 33.17
C TYR A 149 7.82 -15.22 33.66
N ASN A 150 9.02 -15.75 33.48
CA ASN A 150 10.23 -14.93 33.42
C ASN A 150 10.42 -14.50 31.95
N ILE A 151 10.18 -13.23 31.62
CA ILE A 151 10.44 -12.72 30.27
C ILE A 151 11.80 -12.05 30.24
N ILE A 152 12.72 -12.55 29.40
CA ILE A 152 14.06 -11.99 29.22
C ILE A 152 14.17 -11.43 27.81
N ALA A 153 14.04 -10.11 27.68
CA ALA A 153 14.32 -9.43 26.42
C ALA A 153 15.84 -9.23 26.28
N VAL A 154 16.42 -9.71 25.19
CA VAL A 154 17.87 -9.64 24.95
C VAL A 154 18.16 -8.42 24.10
N ASP A 155 18.84 -7.44 24.69
CA ASP A 155 19.33 -6.27 23.97
C ASP A 155 20.75 -6.52 23.51
N TRP A 156 20.92 -6.68 22.21
CA TRP A 156 22.21 -6.79 21.54
C TRP A 156 22.38 -5.68 20.50
N SER A 157 21.68 -4.56 20.69
CA SER A 157 21.66 -3.41 19.80
C SER A 157 23.02 -2.74 19.51
N PRO A 158 24.04 -2.79 20.40
CA PRO A 158 25.39 -2.36 20.04
C PRO A 158 25.98 -3.10 18.83
N ILE A 159 25.50 -4.32 18.56
CA ILE A 159 25.92 -5.17 17.44
C ILE A 159 24.86 -5.18 16.34
N SER A 160 23.57 -5.31 16.67
CA SER A 160 22.51 -5.40 15.67
C SER A 160 22.34 -4.11 14.83
N LYS A 161 22.82 -2.97 15.32
CA LYS A 161 22.79 -1.67 14.62
C LYS A 161 24.03 -1.41 13.74
N LEU A 162 24.97 -2.35 13.68
CA LEU A 162 26.06 -2.32 12.70
C LEU A 162 25.53 -2.60 11.28
N ASP A 163 26.37 -2.41 10.27
CA ASP A 163 26.02 -2.82 8.91
C ASP A 163 25.65 -4.31 8.87
N TYR A 164 24.73 -4.67 7.99
CA TYR A 164 24.12 -6.00 7.98
C TYR A 164 25.14 -7.14 7.87
N PRO A 165 26.11 -7.13 6.93
CA PRO A 165 27.14 -8.17 6.87
C PRO A 165 27.93 -8.30 8.17
N THR A 166 28.34 -7.18 8.78
CA THR A 166 29.06 -7.23 10.07
C THR A 166 28.19 -7.80 11.18
N ALA A 167 26.94 -7.37 11.31
CA ALA A 167 26.01 -7.90 12.31
C ALA A 167 25.78 -9.42 12.16
N THR A 168 25.64 -9.93 10.93
CA THR A 168 25.45 -11.37 10.68
C THR A 168 26.67 -12.20 11.10
N ARG A 169 27.89 -11.66 10.96
CA ARG A 169 29.13 -12.33 11.36
C ARG A 169 29.31 -12.40 12.88
N TYR A 170 28.68 -11.50 13.64
CA TYR A 170 28.64 -11.56 15.11
C TYR A 170 27.53 -12.48 15.64
N ALA A 171 26.48 -12.78 14.87
CA ALA A 171 25.33 -13.55 15.33
C ALA A 171 25.67 -14.88 16.03
N PRO A 172 26.65 -15.69 15.57
CA PRO A 172 27.06 -16.90 16.28
C PRO A 172 27.64 -16.64 17.68
N SER A 173 28.46 -15.60 17.83
CA SER A 173 29.07 -15.23 19.12
C SER A 173 28.03 -14.64 20.07
N VAL A 174 27.09 -13.84 19.56
CA VAL A 174 25.93 -13.34 20.34
C VAL A 174 25.10 -14.52 20.86
N GLY A 175 24.75 -15.48 20.00
CA GLY A 175 24.01 -16.68 20.40
C GLY A 175 24.75 -17.48 21.47
N LYS A 176 26.07 -17.66 21.32
CA LYS A 176 26.92 -18.32 22.33
C LYS A 176 26.85 -17.62 23.70
N ILE A 177 26.87 -16.30 23.75
CA ILE A 177 26.76 -15.53 25.00
C ILE A 177 25.37 -15.70 25.64
N ILE A 178 24.31 -15.73 24.84
CA ILE A 178 22.95 -16.05 25.33
C ILE A 178 22.90 -17.49 25.87
N GLY A 179 23.55 -18.45 25.19
CA GLY A 179 23.70 -19.83 25.67
C GLY A 179 24.47 -19.94 26.99
N GLU A 180 25.49 -19.11 27.20
CA GLU A 180 26.17 -18.99 28.49
C GLU A 180 25.22 -18.47 29.59
N MET A 181 24.36 -17.50 29.28
CA MET A 181 23.35 -17.00 30.21
C MET A 181 22.30 -18.08 30.53
N LEU A 182 21.86 -18.85 29.54
CA LEU A 182 20.98 -20.00 29.75
C LEU A 182 21.60 -21.02 30.72
N LYS A 183 22.88 -21.38 30.51
CA LYS A 183 23.62 -22.27 31.43
C LYS A 183 23.69 -21.70 32.83
N PHE A 184 24.01 -20.41 32.97
CA PHE A 184 24.05 -19.73 34.26
C PHE A 184 22.71 -19.78 35.00
N LEU A 185 21.59 -19.51 34.32
CA LEU A 185 20.26 -19.60 34.92
C LEU A 185 19.86 -21.05 35.25
N ASN A 186 20.31 -22.03 34.46
CA ASN A 186 20.08 -23.45 34.75
C ASN A 186 20.85 -23.90 35.99
N THR A 187 22.15 -23.61 36.06
CA THR A 187 23.02 -24.09 37.16
C THR A 187 22.78 -23.33 38.46
N GLU A 188 22.70 -22.00 38.41
CA GLU A 188 22.62 -21.14 39.59
C GLU A 188 21.19 -20.69 39.90
N GLY A 189 20.36 -20.54 38.87
CA GLY A 189 18.96 -20.15 38.99
C GLY A 189 18.00 -21.32 39.15
N SER A 190 18.46 -22.58 39.03
CA SER A 190 17.60 -23.78 39.04
C SER A 190 16.52 -23.78 37.93
N MET A 191 16.73 -23.02 36.86
CA MET A 191 15.83 -22.99 35.71
C MET A 191 15.93 -24.28 34.90
N SER A 192 14.82 -24.95 34.62
CA SER A 192 14.81 -26.12 33.73
C SER A 192 14.91 -25.66 32.26
N PHE A 193 15.78 -26.29 31.48
CA PHE A 193 15.81 -26.07 30.02
C PHE A 193 14.50 -26.50 29.34
N SER A 194 13.79 -27.48 29.92
CA SER A 194 12.48 -27.93 29.41
C SER A 194 11.35 -26.91 29.63
N ASP A 195 11.63 -25.77 30.26
CA ASP A 195 10.67 -24.68 30.44
C ASP A 195 11.12 -23.39 29.72
N VAL A 196 12.12 -23.48 28.84
CA VAL A 196 12.68 -22.35 28.09
C VAL A 196 12.11 -22.29 26.68
N HIS A 197 11.50 -21.16 26.33
CA HIS A 197 11.06 -20.85 24.97
C HIS A 197 11.73 -19.57 24.46
N MET A 198 12.47 -19.64 23.35
CA MET A 198 13.05 -18.47 22.71
C MET A 198 12.22 -18.03 21.50
N VAL A 199 11.91 -16.75 21.40
CA VAL A 199 11.24 -16.13 20.25
C VAL A 199 12.21 -15.15 19.61
N GLY A 200 12.66 -15.44 18.39
CA GLY A 200 13.59 -14.58 17.66
C GLY A 200 13.00 -14.09 16.35
N HIS A 201 13.17 -12.81 16.02
CA HIS A 201 12.70 -12.23 14.76
C HIS A 201 13.85 -11.89 13.82
N SER A 202 13.71 -12.17 12.51
CA SER A 202 14.71 -11.81 11.51
C SER A 202 16.10 -12.37 11.86
N LEU A 203 17.13 -11.52 11.98
CA LEU A 203 18.46 -11.93 12.43
C LEU A 203 18.47 -12.46 13.88
N GLY A 204 17.52 -12.04 14.71
CA GLY A 204 17.32 -12.55 16.06
C GLY A 204 16.86 -14.01 16.10
N ALA A 205 16.18 -14.50 15.05
CA ALA A 205 15.84 -15.93 14.92
C ALA A 205 17.10 -16.79 14.74
N GLN A 206 18.04 -16.31 13.91
CA GLN A 206 19.34 -16.96 13.71
C GLN A 206 20.17 -16.96 15.00
N VAL A 207 20.16 -15.83 15.73
CA VAL A 207 20.80 -15.72 17.05
C VAL A 207 20.19 -16.71 18.06
N SER A 208 18.86 -16.89 18.08
CA SER A 208 18.20 -17.90 18.92
C SER A 208 18.65 -19.32 18.57
N GLY A 209 18.81 -19.65 17.28
CA GLY A 209 19.36 -20.94 16.85
C GLY A 209 20.76 -21.20 17.41
N PHE A 210 21.67 -20.25 17.24
CA PHE A 210 23.02 -20.34 17.82
C PHE A 210 23.03 -20.44 19.36
N ALA A 211 22.08 -19.80 20.04
CA ALA A 211 21.93 -19.91 21.49
C ALA A 211 21.47 -21.31 21.92
N GLY A 212 20.52 -21.88 21.20
CA GLY A 212 20.06 -23.25 21.36
C GLY A 212 21.16 -24.28 21.12
N ALA A 213 21.90 -24.15 20.01
CA ALA A 213 23.07 -24.96 19.70
C ALA A 213 24.15 -24.90 20.80
N ALA A 214 24.38 -23.72 21.40
CA ALA A 214 25.34 -23.55 22.49
C ALA A 214 24.97 -24.32 23.77
N VAL A 215 23.70 -24.72 23.91
CA VAL A 215 23.17 -25.62 24.96
C VAL A 215 22.73 -26.96 24.38
N PHE A 216 23.32 -27.39 23.26
CA PHE A 216 23.11 -28.69 22.63
C PHE A 216 21.64 -29.00 22.28
N GLY A 217 20.83 -27.98 22.04
CA GLY A 217 19.41 -28.15 21.75
C GLY A 217 18.56 -28.58 22.95
N ASP A 218 19.08 -28.51 24.18
CA ASP A 218 18.39 -29.01 25.37
C ASP A 218 17.18 -28.17 25.80
N ILE A 219 17.03 -26.94 25.27
CA ILE A 219 15.90 -26.06 25.56
C ILE A 219 14.60 -26.57 24.91
N ASP A 220 13.48 -26.27 25.54
CA ASP A 220 12.17 -26.77 25.11
C ASP A 220 11.81 -26.32 23.70
N ARG A 221 11.90 -25.02 23.42
CA ARG A 221 11.38 -24.47 22.18
C ARG A 221 12.12 -23.26 21.64
N ILE A 222 12.24 -23.18 20.31
CA ILE A 222 12.55 -21.94 19.59
C ILE A 222 11.43 -21.65 18.59
N THR A 223 10.84 -20.45 18.63
CA THR A 223 10.00 -19.91 17.55
C THR A 223 10.81 -18.91 16.73
N GLY A 224 11.06 -19.22 15.45
CA GLY A 224 11.67 -18.34 14.47
C GLY A 224 10.62 -17.50 13.73
N LEU A 225 10.58 -16.20 14.00
CA LEU A 225 9.70 -15.26 13.32
C LEU A 225 10.41 -14.73 12.08
N ASP A 226 10.06 -15.29 10.93
CA ASP A 226 10.59 -14.99 9.60
C ASP A 226 12.13 -14.84 9.58
N PRO A 227 12.88 -15.94 9.84
CA PRO A 227 14.32 -15.90 10.05
C PRO A 227 15.06 -15.25 8.88
N ALA A 228 16.12 -14.48 9.16
CA ALA A 228 16.86 -13.79 8.10
C ALA A 228 17.44 -14.73 7.02
N PHE A 229 17.18 -14.43 5.75
CA PHE A 229 17.67 -15.17 4.58
C PHE A 229 19.04 -14.71 4.05
N PRO A 230 19.33 -13.41 3.90
CA PRO A 230 20.64 -12.97 3.44
C PRO A 230 21.74 -13.41 4.42
N CYS A 231 22.84 -13.98 3.90
CA CYS A 231 23.95 -14.57 4.65
C CYS A 231 23.67 -15.87 5.41
N PHE A 232 22.49 -16.46 5.24
CA PHE A 232 22.13 -17.77 5.79
C PHE A 232 21.59 -18.72 4.72
N GLY A 233 20.73 -18.23 3.83
CA GLY A 233 20.17 -18.96 2.69
C GLY A 233 20.62 -18.47 1.31
N PHE A 234 21.14 -17.25 1.21
CA PHE A 234 21.69 -16.64 -0.02
C PHE A 234 22.92 -15.74 0.30
N PRO A 235 23.96 -15.64 -0.55
CA PRO A 235 24.13 -16.30 -1.86
C PRO A 235 24.45 -17.79 -1.77
N VAL A 236 24.88 -18.26 -0.59
CA VAL A 236 25.13 -19.68 -0.31
C VAL A 236 24.31 -20.08 0.90
N LEU A 237 23.52 -21.14 0.74
CA LEU A 237 22.82 -21.76 1.85
C LEU A 237 23.84 -22.37 2.83
N LYS A 238 23.88 -21.86 4.06
CA LYS A 238 24.69 -22.41 5.14
C LYS A 238 24.18 -23.79 5.57
N SER A 239 25.10 -24.62 6.06
CA SER A 239 24.75 -25.90 6.70
C SER A 239 23.93 -25.68 7.96
N ALA A 240 23.36 -26.76 8.51
CA ALA A 240 22.56 -26.73 9.74
C ALA A 240 23.26 -25.98 10.88
N GLU A 241 24.58 -26.13 11.03
CA GLU A 241 25.36 -25.48 12.10
C GLU A 241 25.55 -23.97 11.90
N GLY A 242 25.22 -23.44 10.71
CA GLY A 242 25.44 -22.05 10.33
C GLY A 242 24.18 -21.19 10.31
N ARG A 243 23.03 -21.73 10.69
CA ARG A 243 21.71 -21.06 10.70
C ARG A 243 20.79 -21.72 11.74
N LEU A 244 19.61 -21.16 11.97
CA LEU A 244 18.53 -21.81 12.70
C LEU A 244 18.16 -23.13 12.04
N ASP A 245 18.07 -24.19 12.85
CA ASP A 245 17.85 -25.57 12.42
C ASP A 245 17.04 -26.36 13.47
N PRO A 246 16.35 -27.46 13.10
CA PRO A 246 15.57 -28.24 14.07
C PRO A 246 16.41 -28.78 15.23
N THR A 247 17.72 -28.98 15.04
CA THR A 247 18.60 -29.48 16.12
C THR A 247 18.87 -28.46 17.24
N ASP A 248 18.48 -27.19 17.07
CA ASP A 248 18.79 -26.12 18.02
C ASP A 248 17.88 -26.10 19.27
N ALA A 249 16.80 -26.87 19.29
CA ALA A 249 15.93 -27.06 20.45
C ALA A 249 15.17 -28.39 20.36
N LYS A 250 14.51 -28.81 21.45
CA LYS A 250 13.62 -29.99 21.42
C LYS A 250 12.46 -29.83 20.44
N PHE A 251 12.01 -28.59 20.24
CA PHE A 251 11.05 -28.23 19.21
C PHE A 251 11.41 -26.87 18.61
N VAL A 252 11.37 -26.76 17.28
CA VAL A 252 11.67 -25.53 16.56
C VAL A 252 10.52 -25.29 15.61
N ASP A 253 9.82 -24.18 15.76
CA ASP A 253 8.80 -23.78 14.82
C ASP A 253 9.13 -22.44 14.17
N ILE A 254 8.84 -22.34 12.87
CA ILE A 254 9.17 -21.17 12.07
C ILE A 254 7.90 -20.62 11.46
N ILE A 255 7.75 -19.30 11.43
CA ILE A 255 6.64 -18.64 10.76
C ILE A 255 7.22 -17.81 9.61
N HIS A 256 6.91 -18.20 8.38
CA HIS A 256 7.40 -17.54 7.17
C HIS A 256 6.41 -16.47 6.72
N THR A 257 6.90 -15.26 6.45
CA THR A 257 6.07 -14.17 5.95
C THR A 257 6.69 -13.43 4.79
N ASP A 258 8.00 -13.52 4.59
CA ASP A 258 8.72 -12.88 3.48
C ASP A 258 9.76 -13.84 2.87
N GLU A 259 9.33 -15.06 2.51
CA GLU A 259 10.27 -16.07 2.01
C GLU A 259 11.04 -15.63 0.76
N GLY A 260 12.37 -15.78 0.79
CA GLY A 260 13.24 -15.59 -0.37
C GLY A 260 13.72 -14.16 -0.62
N VAL A 261 13.29 -13.18 0.20
CA VAL A 261 13.80 -11.80 0.16
C VAL A 261 14.51 -11.47 1.46
N TYR A 262 13.80 -11.10 2.53
CA TYR A 262 14.38 -10.93 3.86
C TYR A 262 14.25 -12.20 4.71
N GLY A 263 13.15 -12.95 4.57
CA GLY A 263 12.84 -14.17 5.31
C GLY A 263 13.33 -15.46 4.62
N MET A 264 13.71 -16.47 5.41
CA MET A 264 14.21 -17.75 4.91
C MET A 264 13.15 -18.49 4.08
N ARG A 265 13.59 -19.06 2.95
CA ARG A 265 12.75 -19.93 2.11
C ARG A 265 12.87 -21.41 2.46
N GLN A 266 13.97 -21.79 3.09
CA GLN A 266 14.17 -23.18 3.49
C GLN A 266 13.31 -23.47 4.71
N MET A 267 12.60 -24.60 4.67
CA MET A 267 11.93 -25.18 5.84
C MET A 267 13.03 -25.66 6.79
N CYS A 268 13.22 -24.96 7.89
CA CYS A 268 14.29 -25.24 8.85
C CYS A 268 13.79 -25.38 10.30
N GLY A 269 12.50 -25.61 10.47
CA GLY A 269 11.88 -26.01 11.73
C GLY A 269 11.54 -27.50 11.78
N HIS A 270 11.17 -27.96 12.97
CA HIS A 270 10.35 -29.16 13.13
C HIS A 270 8.94 -28.93 12.57
N ALA A 271 8.46 -27.69 12.63
CA ALA A 271 7.23 -27.24 11.99
C ALA A 271 7.42 -25.86 11.37
N ASP A 272 7.24 -25.75 10.07
CA ASP A 272 7.30 -24.49 9.34
C ASP A 272 5.87 -24.07 8.96
N PHE A 273 5.42 -22.94 9.51
CA PHE A 273 4.13 -22.34 9.28
C PHE A 273 4.25 -21.30 8.16
N LEU A 274 3.43 -21.45 7.11
CA LEU A 274 3.41 -20.55 5.95
C LEU A 274 2.07 -19.81 5.89
N PRO A 275 1.80 -18.84 6.81
CA PRO A 275 0.61 -18.03 6.74
C PRO A 275 0.52 -17.37 5.37
N ASN A 276 -0.63 -17.55 4.72
CA ASN A 276 -0.92 -16.97 3.41
C ASN A 276 0.07 -17.40 2.30
N GLY A 277 0.71 -18.55 2.45
CA GLY A 277 1.69 -19.08 1.49
C GLY A 277 3.15 -18.70 1.79
N GLY A 278 3.41 -17.98 2.89
CA GLY A 278 4.75 -17.76 3.44
C GLY A 278 5.59 -16.65 2.79
N GLY A 279 5.19 -16.15 1.62
CA GLY A 279 5.90 -15.09 0.90
C GLY A 279 5.27 -13.70 1.03
N ALA A 280 5.98 -12.69 0.54
CA ALA A 280 5.44 -11.36 0.33
C ALA A 280 4.59 -11.26 -0.96
N PRO A 281 3.59 -10.36 -0.99
CA PRO A 281 3.09 -9.59 0.14
C PRO A 281 2.19 -10.42 1.06
N GLN A 282 2.39 -10.32 2.37
CA GLN A 282 1.40 -10.76 3.35
C GLN A 282 0.14 -9.89 3.31
N PRO A 283 -1.02 -10.39 3.75
CA PRO A 283 -2.25 -9.61 3.84
C PRO A 283 -2.05 -8.29 4.59
N GLY A 284 -2.25 -7.19 3.86
CA GLY A 284 -2.10 -5.83 4.34
C GLY A 284 -0.70 -5.22 4.21
N CYS A 285 0.18 -5.86 3.44
CA CYS A 285 1.53 -5.39 3.12
C CYS A 285 1.72 -5.07 1.63
N ALA A 286 0.68 -4.70 0.88
CA ALA A 286 0.81 -4.36 -0.54
C ALA A 286 1.39 -2.94 -0.73
N GLY A 287 2.42 -2.76 -1.57
CA GLY A 287 3.01 -1.45 -1.88
C GLY A 287 4.51 -1.50 -2.20
N ILE A 288 5.17 -0.32 -2.17
CA ILE A 288 6.62 -0.16 -2.45
C ILE A 288 7.50 -0.85 -1.39
N ASP A 289 6.97 -1.07 -0.17
CA ASP A 289 7.69 -1.67 0.96
C ASP A 289 7.13 -3.05 1.34
N GLN A 290 6.65 -3.80 0.35
CA GLN A 290 5.90 -5.03 0.56
C GLN A 290 6.68 -6.12 1.29
N ASP A 291 7.96 -6.29 0.96
CA ASP A 291 8.83 -7.30 1.55
C ASP A 291 9.13 -6.94 3.01
N SER A 292 9.44 -5.67 3.31
CA SER A 292 9.71 -5.19 4.67
C SER A 292 8.47 -5.28 5.56
N CYS A 293 7.31 -4.84 5.06
CA CYS A 293 6.06 -4.98 5.80
C CYS A 293 5.75 -6.46 6.06
N SER A 294 5.89 -7.31 5.04
CA SER A 294 5.65 -8.76 5.17
C SER A 294 6.60 -9.37 6.19
N HIS A 295 7.87 -9.00 6.15
CA HIS A 295 8.90 -9.42 7.09
C HIS A 295 8.61 -9.01 8.53
N GLN A 296 7.94 -7.88 8.75
CA GLN A 296 7.52 -7.42 10.09
C GLN A 296 6.17 -8.03 10.52
N LYS A 297 5.32 -8.45 9.58
CA LYS A 297 3.95 -8.92 9.84
C LYS A 297 3.88 -10.10 10.79
N VAL A 298 4.88 -10.97 10.75
CA VAL A 298 5.01 -12.14 11.64
C VAL A 298 4.97 -11.78 13.12
N THR A 299 5.43 -10.58 13.51
CA THR A 299 5.41 -10.15 14.90
C THR A 299 3.98 -9.90 15.41
N ALA A 300 3.12 -9.34 14.56
CA ALA A 300 1.70 -9.14 14.86
C ALA A 300 0.94 -10.48 14.94
N TYR A 301 1.28 -11.43 14.05
CA TYR A 301 0.76 -12.79 14.11
C TYR A 301 1.13 -13.50 15.43
N MET A 302 2.36 -13.33 15.89
CA MET A 302 2.81 -13.87 17.17
C MET A 302 2.08 -13.25 18.37
N ILE A 303 1.88 -11.93 18.37
CA ILE A 303 1.15 -11.22 19.43
C ILE A 303 -0.30 -11.73 19.50
N ASP A 304 -0.97 -11.83 18.35
CA ASP A 304 -2.34 -12.31 18.30
C ASP A 304 -2.44 -13.80 18.63
N SER A 305 -1.46 -14.64 18.27
CA SER A 305 -1.46 -16.05 18.63
C SER A 305 -1.30 -16.30 20.13
N ILE A 306 -0.52 -15.46 20.83
CA ILE A 306 -0.41 -15.51 22.31
C ILE A 306 -1.77 -15.20 22.95
N ASN A 307 -2.46 -14.16 22.45
CA ASN A 307 -3.71 -13.69 23.03
C ASN A 307 -4.95 -14.50 22.58
N ASN A 308 -4.90 -15.11 21.39
CA ASN A 308 -6.01 -15.77 20.73
C ASN A 308 -5.58 -17.11 20.07
N ARG A 309 -5.06 -18.03 20.87
CA ARG A 309 -4.49 -19.34 20.46
C ARG A 309 -5.30 -20.13 19.42
N GLN A 310 -6.63 -20.04 19.47
CA GLN A 310 -7.52 -20.79 18.59
C GLN A 310 -7.66 -20.21 17.17
N ARG A 311 -7.18 -18.97 16.93
CA ARG A 311 -7.37 -18.26 15.66
C ARG A 311 -6.35 -18.61 14.58
N PHE A 312 -5.22 -19.22 14.96
CA PHE A 312 -4.13 -19.55 14.04
C PHE A 312 -3.99 -21.07 13.86
N LEU A 313 -5.11 -21.71 13.54
CA LEU A 313 -5.13 -23.12 13.14
C LEU A 313 -4.46 -23.29 11.78
N ALA A 314 -3.40 -24.08 11.74
CA ALA A 314 -2.70 -24.49 10.54
C ALA A 314 -2.95 -25.97 10.26
N LEU A 315 -3.07 -26.32 8.99
CA LEU A 315 -3.24 -27.69 8.53
C LEU A 315 -1.93 -28.16 7.93
N GLN A 316 -1.45 -29.32 8.36
CA GLN A 316 -0.24 -29.91 7.78
C GLN A 316 -0.50 -30.25 6.31
N CYS A 317 0.36 -29.80 5.42
CA CYS A 317 0.19 -30.07 4.00
C CYS A 317 1.53 -30.08 3.25
N ASP A 318 1.62 -30.92 2.21
CA ASP A 318 2.85 -31.09 1.43
C ASP A 318 3.16 -29.88 0.53
N SER A 319 2.17 -29.04 0.24
CA SER A 319 2.36 -27.78 -0.48
C SER A 319 1.21 -26.81 -0.23
N TRP A 320 1.48 -25.52 -0.44
CA TRP A 320 0.45 -24.48 -0.39
C TRP A 320 -0.70 -24.75 -1.38
N ASN A 321 -0.40 -25.29 -2.57
CA ASN A 321 -1.43 -25.63 -3.55
C ASN A 321 -2.33 -26.77 -3.05
N ASN A 322 -1.76 -27.84 -2.49
CA ASN A 322 -2.56 -28.92 -1.91
C ASN A 322 -3.43 -28.44 -0.73
N TYR A 323 -2.95 -27.44 0.03
CA TYR A 323 -3.70 -26.84 1.12
C TYR A 323 -4.91 -26.07 0.57
N LYS A 324 -4.70 -25.24 -0.46
CA LYS A 324 -5.76 -24.48 -1.15
C LYS A 324 -6.79 -25.38 -1.84
N ASP A 325 -6.33 -26.49 -2.42
CA ASP A 325 -7.19 -27.47 -3.10
C ASP A 325 -7.98 -28.35 -2.10
N GLY A 326 -7.74 -28.21 -0.80
CA GLY A 326 -8.40 -29.00 0.25
C GLY A 326 -7.93 -30.46 0.33
N ASN A 327 -6.89 -30.83 -0.42
CA ASN A 327 -6.35 -32.20 -0.47
C ASN A 327 -5.76 -32.65 0.88
N CYS A 328 -5.46 -31.70 1.76
CA CYS A 328 -4.93 -31.94 3.09
C CYS A 328 -5.99 -31.84 4.20
N ALA A 329 -7.29 -31.74 3.88
CA ALA A 329 -8.37 -31.50 4.86
C ALA A 329 -8.41 -32.49 6.05
N ASN A 330 -7.90 -33.71 5.86
CA ASN A 330 -7.87 -34.75 6.90
C ASN A 330 -6.50 -34.87 7.59
N ASN A 331 -5.54 -34.01 7.24
CA ASN A 331 -4.21 -34.04 7.81
C ASN A 331 -4.22 -33.48 9.24
N PRO A 332 -3.19 -33.80 10.04
CA PRO A 332 -3.02 -33.21 11.36
C PRO A 332 -3.08 -31.69 11.31
N VAL A 333 -3.68 -31.10 12.34
CA VAL A 333 -3.69 -29.65 12.55
C VAL A 333 -2.74 -29.27 13.68
N ALA A 334 -2.20 -28.06 13.61
CA ALA A 334 -1.39 -27.45 14.65
C ALA A 334 -1.82 -25.99 14.81
N TYR A 335 -1.78 -25.42 16.01
CA TYR A 335 -1.92 -23.97 16.13
C TYR A 335 -0.57 -23.33 16.31
N MET A 336 -0.37 -22.23 15.60
CA MET A 336 0.74 -21.30 15.81
C MET A 336 0.75 -20.91 17.31
N GLU A 337 1.88 -21.12 17.99
CA GLU A 337 2.10 -20.99 19.46
C GLU A 337 1.76 -22.20 20.37
N THR A 338 0.97 -23.21 19.97
CA THR A 338 0.47 -24.21 20.96
C THR A 338 1.12 -25.59 20.96
N PHE A 339 2.14 -25.84 20.14
CA PHE A 339 2.80 -27.15 20.17
C PHE A 339 3.66 -27.29 21.44
N SER A 340 3.18 -28.10 22.40
CA SER A 340 3.99 -28.62 23.50
C SER A 340 4.27 -30.11 23.22
N PRO A 341 5.52 -30.59 23.38
CA PRO A 341 5.86 -32.00 23.16
C PRO A 341 5.22 -32.98 24.17
N SER A 342 4.41 -32.49 25.12
CA SER A 342 3.93 -33.27 26.26
C SER A 342 2.43 -33.56 26.30
N SER A 343 1.61 -33.03 25.39
CA SER A 343 0.18 -33.36 25.39
C SER A 343 -0.13 -34.49 24.41
N THR A 344 -0.19 -35.72 24.94
CA THR A 344 -1.04 -36.77 24.42
C THR A 344 -2.51 -36.29 24.46
N ALA A 345 -2.94 -35.59 23.41
CA ALA A 345 -4.33 -35.27 23.16
C ALA A 345 -4.67 -35.67 21.71
N LEU A 346 -4.43 -36.96 21.41
CA LEU A 346 -4.86 -37.62 20.17
C LEU A 346 -5.98 -38.65 20.44
N SER A 347 -6.67 -38.60 21.59
CA SER A 347 -7.70 -39.59 21.93
C SER A 347 -9.10 -39.05 22.23
N ASP A 348 -9.29 -37.74 22.40
CA ASP A 348 -10.57 -37.21 22.90
C ASP A 348 -11.20 -36.22 21.93
N PHE A 349 -11.53 -36.68 20.71
CA PHE A 349 -12.64 -36.10 19.95
C PHE A 349 -13.25 -37.19 19.07
N GLU A 350 -14.37 -37.75 19.54
CA GLU A 350 -15.23 -38.62 18.73
C GLU A 350 -15.63 -37.90 17.45
N GLY A 351 -15.65 -38.66 16.35
CA GLY A 351 -15.86 -38.19 14.99
C GLY A 351 -16.99 -37.16 14.83
N GLY A 352 -16.60 -35.90 14.68
CA GLY A 352 -17.38 -34.89 14.00
C GLY A 352 -16.74 -34.64 12.64
N THR A 353 -17.45 -34.97 11.57
CA THR A 353 -17.13 -34.46 10.23
C THR A 353 -17.18 -32.94 10.27
N ALA A 354 -16.04 -32.26 10.29
CA ALA A 354 -15.99 -30.82 10.15
C ALA A 354 -16.40 -30.46 8.72
N THR A 355 -17.66 -30.08 8.55
CA THR A 355 -18.17 -29.45 7.34
C THR A 355 -17.50 -28.09 7.17
N LEU A 356 -17.05 -27.79 5.94
CA LEU A 356 -16.60 -26.47 5.51
C LEU A 356 -17.54 -25.36 6.04
N PRO A 357 -17.03 -24.18 6.46
CA PRO A 357 -17.91 -23.08 6.83
C PRO A 357 -18.82 -22.75 5.65
N THR A 358 -20.12 -22.92 5.84
CA THR A 358 -21.11 -22.59 4.82
C THR A 358 -21.09 -21.09 4.55
N PRO A 359 -21.12 -20.63 3.27
CA PRO A 359 -21.19 -19.21 2.94
C PRO A 359 -22.29 -18.45 3.70
N GLY A 360 -23.36 -19.14 4.14
CA GLY A 360 -24.45 -18.55 4.90
C GLY A 360 -24.09 -17.90 6.24
N ASP A 361 -22.98 -18.26 6.86
CA ASP A 361 -22.53 -17.62 8.11
C ASP A 361 -21.65 -16.39 7.87
N ASN A 362 -21.03 -16.30 6.68
CA ASN A 362 -19.99 -15.30 6.35
C ASN A 362 -20.41 -14.32 5.25
N VAL A 363 -21.52 -14.58 4.55
CA VAL A 363 -22.08 -13.70 3.52
C VAL A 363 -23.41 -13.14 4.00
N THR A 364 -23.50 -11.81 4.05
CA THR A 364 -24.71 -11.10 4.49
C THR A 364 -25.31 -10.27 3.34
N PHE A 365 -26.64 -10.25 3.26
CA PHE A 365 -27.38 -9.56 2.20
C PHE A 365 -28.11 -8.34 2.76
N TYR A 366 -27.62 -7.15 2.43
CA TYR A 366 -28.18 -5.88 2.89
C TYR A 366 -29.16 -5.32 1.86
N LEU A 367 -30.46 -5.36 2.16
CA LEU A 367 -31.53 -4.83 1.32
C LEU A 367 -31.82 -3.36 1.61
N PHE A 368 -31.67 -2.53 0.59
CA PHE A 368 -32.12 -1.15 0.53
C PHE A 368 -33.31 -1.01 -0.42
N THR A 369 -34.28 -0.22 0.02
CA THR A 369 -35.49 0.15 -0.74
C THR A 369 -35.82 1.61 -0.45
N PRO A 370 -36.78 2.22 -1.17
CA PRO A 370 -37.21 3.59 -0.89
C PRO A 370 -37.68 3.83 0.56
N SER A 371 -38.19 2.79 1.23
CA SER A 371 -38.62 2.88 2.63
C SER A 371 -37.48 2.79 3.66
N ASN A 372 -36.28 2.37 3.25
CA ASN A 372 -35.13 2.17 4.14
C ASN A 372 -33.80 2.52 3.46
N LYS A 373 -33.70 3.76 2.94
CA LYS A 373 -32.55 4.25 2.17
C LYS A 373 -31.23 4.27 2.96
N ILE A 374 -31.29 4.38 4.29
CA ILE A 374 -30.12 4.50 5.18
C ILE A 374 -29.84 3.19 5.92
N ASN A 375 -30.87 2.61 6.54
CA ASN A 375 -30.73 1.40 7.36
C ASN A 375 -31.17 0.17 6.57
N ALA A 376 -30.21 -0.62 6.10
CA ALA A 376 -30.49 -1.84 5.36
C ALA A 376 -31.28 -2.86 6.18
N TYR A 377 -32.17 -3.59 5.52
CA TYR A 377 -32.79 -4.78 6.08
C TYR A 377 -31.94 -6.00 5.73
N MET A 378 -31.56 -6.82 6.71
CA MET A 378 -30.77 -8.02 6.44
C MET A 378 -31.66 -9.17 5.97
N LEU A 379 -31.50 -9.57 4.71
CA LEU A 379 -32.18 -10.74 4.15
C LEU A 379 -31.47 -12.03 4.53
N LYS A 380 -32.24 -13.06 4.87
CA LYS A 380 -31.74 -14.41 5.16
C LYS A 380 -32.25 -15.40 4.12
N VAL A 381 -31.33 -16.10 3.46
CA VAL A 381 -31.67 -17.11 2.45
C VAL A 381 -32.48 -18.23 3.09
N GLY A 382 -33.59 -18.61 2.45
CA GLY A 382 -34.49 -19.66 2.94
C GLY A 382 -35.50 -19.23 4.01
N ASP A 383 -35.39 -18.03 4.59
CA ASP A 383 -36.30 -17.55 5.65
C ASP A 383 -37.47 -16.72 5.07
N VAL A 384 -38.58 -17.41 4.76
CA VAL A 384 -39.81 -16.79 4.24
C VAL A 384 -40.40 -15.75 5.20
N LYS A 385 -40.23 -15.91 6.52
CA LYS A 385 -40.75 -14.94 7.50
C LYS A 385 -39.93 -13.66 7.48
N ASN A 386 -38.60 -13.78 7.44
CA ASN A 386 -37.70 -12.63 7.28
C ASN A 386 -37.98 -11.89 5.96
N LEU A 387 -38.17 -12.60 4.85
CA LEU A 387 -38.52 -11.99 3.56
C LEU A 387 -39.86 -11.25 3.60
N ASN A 388 -40.91 -11.86 4.15
CA ASN A 388 -42.24 -11.24 4.26
C ASN A 388 -42.27 -10.03 5.21
N ALA A 389 -41.36 -9.98 6.18
CA ALA A 389 -41.20 -8.84 7.08
C ALA A 389 -40.30 -7.72 6.49
N SER A 390 -39.58 -8.01 5.41
CA SER A 390 -38.74 -7.05 4.71
C SER A 390 -39.55 -6.13 3.78
N PRO A 391 -39.01 -4.96 3.39
CA PRO A 391 -39.65 -4.08 2.40
C PRO A 391 -39.49 -4.55 0.93
N PHE A 392 -39.04 -5.79 0.69
CA PHE A 392 -38.79 -6.31 -0.66
C PHE A 392 -40.09 -6.39 -1.49
N ASP A 393 -40.03 -5.93 -2.76
CA ASP A 393 -41.13 -6.03 -3.71
C ASP A 393 -40.65 -6.64 -5.03
N ALA A 394 -41.11 -7.86 -5.35
CA ALA A 394 -40.71 -8.58 -6.56
C ALA A 394 -41.10 -7.90 -7.89
N LYS A 395 -41.98 -6.89 -7.86
CA LYS A 395 -42.35 -6.09 -9.05
C LYS A 395 -41.31 -5.00 -9.37
N ARG A 396 -40.48 -4.63 -8.41
CA ARG A 396 -39.38 -3.68 -8.59
C ARG A 396 -38.22 -4.33 -9.33
N GLN A 397 -37.42 -3.52 -10.01
CA GLN A 397 -36.17 -4.01 -10.55
C GLN A 397 -35.22 -4.30 -9.39
N THR A 398 -34.56 -5.47 -9.40
CA THR A 398 -33.66 -5.90 -8.33
C THR A 398 -32.22 -5.75 -8.79
N LYS A 399 -31.45 -4.94 -8.08
CA LYS A 399 -30.01 -4.74 -8.27
C LYS A 399 -29.27 -5.55 -7.21
N ILE A 400 -28.34 -6.42 -7.61
CA ILE A 400 -27.43 -7.11 -6.69
C ILE A 400 -26.05 -6.48 -6.86
N LEU A 401 -25.48 -5.91 -5.79
CA LEU A 401 -24.20 -5.21 -5.84
C LEU A 401 -23.14 -6.01 -5.07
N ILE A 402 -22.04 -6.36 -5.75
CA ILE A 402 -21.01 -7.26 -5.24
C ILE A 402 -19.65 -6.56 -5.28
N HIS A 403 -19.05 -6.35 -4.11
CA HIS A 403 -17.76 -5.69 -3.95
C HIS A 403 -16.57 -6.61 -4.28
N GLY A 404 -15.39 -6.02 -4.41
CA GLY A 404 -14.15 -6.71 -4.82
C GLY A 404 -13.27 -7.21 -3.66
N TRP A 405 -12.03 -7.54 -4.00
CA TRP A 405 -10.99 -8.04 -3.09
C TRP A 405 -10.74 -7.06 -1.92
N THR A 406 -10.77 -7.57 -0.68
CA THR A 406 -10.59 -6.81 0.59
C THR A 406 -11.65 -5.73 0.90
N ASP A 407 -12.61 -5.52 0.01
CA ASP A 407 -13.65 -4.49 0.10
C ASP A 407 -14.84 -4.97 0.96
N SER A 408 -15.82 -4.11 1.27
CA SER A 408 -17.03 -4.48 2.01
C SER A 408 -18.31 -3.84 1.48
N ALA A 409 -19.47 -4.35 1.89
CA ALA A 409 -20.75 -3.73 1.53
C ALA A 409 -21.06 -2.42 2.30
N LEU A 410 -20.17 -2.01 3.22
CA LEU A 410 -20.32 -0.78 4.00
C LEU A 410 -19.55 0.40 3.40
N GLU A 411 -18.93 0.19 2.25
CA GLU A 411 -18.03 1.15 1.63
C GLU A 411 -18.78 2.34 1.03
N PRO A 412 -18.19 3.55 1.03
CA PRO A 412 -18.87 4.75 0.57
C PRO A 412 -19.41 4.64 -0.86
N TRP A 413 -18.75 3.89 -1.73
CA TRP A 413 -19.19 3.73 -3.12
C TRP A 413 -20.48 2.90 -3.25
N ILE A 414 -20.69 1.90 -2.39
CA ILE A 414 -21.94 1.11 -2.32
C ILE A 414 -23.10 2.01 -1.91
N ILE A 415 -22.87 2.87 -0.90
CA ILE A 415 -23.87 3.83 -0.42
C ILE A 415 -24.18 4.87 -1.49
N ASN A 416 -23.16 5.43 -2.15
CA ASN A 416 -23.35 6.37 -3.26
C ASN A 416 -24.11 5.75 -4.43
N PHE A 417 -23.83 4.49 -4.76
CA PHE A 417 -24.57 3.72 -5.75
C PHE A 417 -26.06 3.64 -5.38
N CYS A 418 -26.38 3.24 -4.14
CA CYS A 418 -27.75 3.17 -3.65
C CYS A 418 -28.46 4.53 -3.74
N ASN A 419 -27.79 5.60 -3.28
CA ASN A 419 -28.33 6.95 -3.30
C ASN A 419 -28.66 7.42 -4.72
N ASN A 420 -27.78 7.18 -5.70
CA ASN A 420 -28.00 7.61 -7.08
C ASN A 420 -29.23 6.94 -7.72
N TYR A 421 -29.46 5.65 -7.44
CA TYR A 421 -30.69 4.99 -7.88
C TYR A 421 -31.93 5.60 -7.23
N PHE A 422 -31.88 5.90 -5.94
CA PHE A 422 -33.02 6.54 -5.26
C PHE A 422 -33.24 8.01 -5.64
N VAL A 423 -32.26 8.66 -6.28
CA VAL A 423 -32.41 9.99 -6.88
C VAL A 423 -33.13 9.90 -8.24
N THR A 424 -32.84 8.88 -9.05
CA THR A 424 -33.48 8.71 -10.37
C THR A 424 -34.89 8.12 -10.30
N GLY A 425 -35.22 7.41 -9.22
CA GLY A 425 -36.58 6.98 -8.91
C GLY A 425 -36.70 6.02 -7.72
N ASP A 426 -37.93 5.80 -7.24
CA ASP A 426 -38.20 4.98 -6.05
C ASP A 426 -38.73 3.57 -6.39
N ASN A 427 -38.16 2.88 -7.39
CA ASN A 427 -38.71 1.59 -7.88
C ASN A 427 -37.70 0.42 -7.90
N TYR A 428 -36.74 0.41 -6.97
CA TYR A 428 -35.67 -0.58 -6.92
C TYR A 428 -35.66 -1.37 -5.60
N ASN A 429 -35.30 -2.66 -5.68
CA ASN A 429 -34.67 -3.38 -4.59
C ASN A 429 -33.16 -3.35 -4.84
N ILE A 430 -32.35 -2.86 -3.92
CA ILE A 430 -30.89 -2.90 -4.03
C ILE A 430 -30.37 -3.79 -2.92
N ILE A 431 -29.70 -4.89 -3.28
CA ILE A 431 -29.13 -5.85 -2.32
C ILE A 431 -27.62 -5.79 -2.44
N ALA A 432 -26.95 -5.24 -1.43
CA ALA A 432 -25.50 -5.26 -1.33
C ALA A 432 -25.05 -6.57 -0.68
N VAL A 433 -24.18 -7.31 -1.36
CA VAL A 433 -23.62 -8.59 -0.92
C VAL A 433 -22.35 -8.29 -0.13
N ASN A 434 -22.40 -8.49 1.18
CA ASN A 434 -21.24 -8.35 2.04
C ASN A 434 -20.59 -9.71 2.25
N TRP A 435 -19.47 -9.93 1.56
CA TRP A 435 -18.68 -11.14 1.66
C TRP A 435 -17.27 -10.84 2.18
N TYR A 436 -17.07 -9.67 2.82
CA TYR A 436 -15.80 -9.22 3.40
C TYR A 436 -15.02 -10.30 4.19
N PRO A 437 -15.65 -11.13 5.05
CA PRO A 437 -14.92 -12.19 5.76
C PRO A 437 -14.22 -13.21 4.84
N LEU A 438 -14.70 -13.32 3.60
CA LEU A 438 -14.16 -14.20 2.55
C LEU A 438 -13.47 -13.40 1.43
N SER A 439 -13.45 -12.07 1.47
CA SER A 439 -13.05 -11.23 0.32
C SER A 439 -11.56 -11.21 0.02
N SER A 440 -10.74 -11.80 0.89
CA SER A 440 -9.30 -12.02 0.70
C SER A 440 -8.93 -13.46 0.36
N THR A 441 -9.91 -14.31 0.06
CA THR A 441 -9.76 -15.77 -0.13
C THR A 441 -10.26 -16.23 -1.51
N GLU A 442 -10.03 -17.49 -1.90
CA GLU A 442 -10.46 -18.04 -3.21
C GLU A 442 -11.96 -18.44 -3.29
N TYR A 443 -12.81 -18.02 -2.34
CA TYR A 443 -14.22 -18.45 -2.20
C TYR A 443 -15.22 -17.85 -3.20
N THR A 444 -14.73 -17.17 -4.24
CA THR A 444 -15.57 -16.48 -5.23
C THR A 444 -16.66 -17.37 -5.86
N THR A 445 -16.37 -18.62 -6.20
CA THR A 445 -17.37 -19.57 -6.72
C THR A 445 -18.46 -19.88 -5.69
N ALA A 446 -18.08 -20.25 -4.46
CA ALA A 446 -19.03 -20.58 -3.39
C ALA A 446 -19.90 -19.38 -2.99
N VAL A 447 -19.33 -18.17 -2.95
CA VAL A 447 -20.10 -16.94 -2.73
C VAL A 447 -21.08 -16.70 -3.88
N GLY A 448 -20.64 -16.91 -5.13
CA GLY A 448 -21.50 -16.78 -6.31
C GLY A 448 -22.65 -17.77 -6.32
N GLU A 449 -22.40 -19.03 -6.00
CA GLU A 449 -23.44 -20.05 -5.84
C GLU A 449 -24.46 -19.65 -4.75
N TYR A 450 -23.99 -19.11 -3.62
CA TYR A 450 -24.87 -18.66 -2.53
C TYR A 450 -25.69 -17.41 -2.91
N VAL A 451 -25.13 -16.50 -3.70
CA VAL A 451 -25.91 -15.41 -4.33
C VAL A 451 -26.95 -15.98 -5.30
N GLY A 452 -26.63 -17.04 -6.05
CA GLY A 452 -27.59 -17.76 -6.89
C GLY A 452 -28.71 -18.42 -6.08
N GLU A 453 -28.41 -19.02 -4.94
CA GLU A 453 -29.41 -19.58 -4.01
C GLU A 453 -30.35 -18.50 -3.45
N LEU A 454 -29.85 -17.30 -3.17
CA LEU A 454 -30.70 -16.15 -2.84
C LEU A 454 -31.68 -15.85 -3.99
N LEU A 455 -31.22 -15.87 -5.24
CA LEU A 455 -32.08 -15.61 -6.41
C LEU A 455 -33.16 -16.68 -6.57
N GLU A 456 -32.82 -17.97 -6.44
CA GLU A 456 -33.78 -19.08 -6.42
C GLU A 456 -34.81 -18.94 -5.29
N PHE A 457 -34.36 -18.55 -4.10
CA PHE A 457 -35.21 -18.28 -2.97
C PHE A 457 -36.19 -17.12 -3.25
N LEU A 458 -35.71 -15.99 -3.76
CA LEU A 458 -36.55 -14.84 -4.10
C LEU A 458 -37.53 -15.15 -5.25
N ASN A 459 -37.12 -15.95 -6.23
CA ASN A 459 -38.00 -16.42 -7.30
C ASN A 459 -39.12 -17.31 -6.75
N THR A 460 -38.77 -18.29 -5.91
CA THR A 460 -39.73 -19.26 -5.38
C THR A 460 -40.70 -18.62 -4.40
N ALA A 461 -40.17 -17.86 -3.43
CA ALA A 461 -40.92 -17.30 -2.31
C ALA A 461 -41.64 -15.99 -2.64
N ALA A 462 -41.01 -15.07 -3.38
CA ALA A 462 -41.57 -13.77 -3.71
C ALA A 462 -42.01 -13.61 -5.17
N LYS A 463 -41.83 -14.63 -6.02
CA LYS A 463 -42.14 -14.58 -7.46
C LYS A 463 -41.33 -13.54 -8.22
N LEU A 464 -40.08 -13.29 -7.78
CA LEU A 464 -39.12 -12.45 -8.51
C LEU A 464 -38.84 -13.06 -9.88
N SER A 465 -39.08 -12.31 -10.96
CA SER A 465 -38.63 -12.70 -12.29
C SER A 465 -37.13 -12.47 -12.43
N TYR A 466 -36.35 -13.48 -12.84
CA TYR A 466 -34.92 -13.31 -13.11
C TYR A 466 -34.63 -12.25 -14.18
N ARG A 467 -35.57 -12.01 -15.09
CA ARG A 467 -35.47 -10.94 -16.11
C ARG A 467 -35.46 -9.54 -15.52
N ASN A 468 -35.95 -9.37 -14.28
CA ASN A 468 -35.93 -8.10 -13.55
C ASN A 468 -34.67 -7.93 -12.68
N VAL A 469 -33.71 -8.85 -12.76
CA VAL A 469 -32.47 -8.83 -11.97
C VAL A 469 -31.32 -8.27 -12.80
N HIS A 470 -30.58 -7.33 -12.21
CA HIS A 470 -29.30 -6.83 -12.70
C HIS A 470 -28.24 -7.06 -11.60
N ILE A 471 -27.25 -7.92 -11.86
CA ILE A 471 -26.12 -8.14 -10.94
C ILE A 471 -24.94 -7.27 -11.39
N LEU A 472 -24.34 -6.54 -10.47
CA LEU A 472 -23.20 -5.66 -10.71
C LEU A 472 -22.05 -6.08 -9.81
N GLY A 473 -20.94 -6.49 -10.41
CA GLY A 473 -19.78 -6.97 -9.68
C GLY A 473 -18.53 -6.18 -10.04
N HIS A 474 -17.78 -5.73 -9.03
CA HIS A 474 -16.47 -5.10 -9.22
C HIS A 474 -15.33 -6.08 -8.93
N SER A 475 -14.28 -6.10 -9.76
CA SER A 475 -13.09 -6.92 -9.51
C SER A 475 -13.47 -8.40 -9.35
N LEU A 476 -13.07 -9.07 -8.25
CA LEU A 476 -13.52 -10.44 -7.91
C LEU A 476 -15.05 -10.58 -7.88
N GLY A 477 -15.78 -9.51 -7.50
CA GLY A 477 -17.23 -9.47 -7.51
C GLY A 477 -17.84 -9.66 -8.89
N ALA A 478 -17.13 -9.31 -9.97
CA ALA A 478 -17.59 -9.56 -11.34
C ALA A 478 -17.66 -11.07 -11.65
N HIS A 479 -16.69 -11.85 -11.17
CA HIS A 479 -16.70 -13.30 -11.32
C HIS A 479 -17.75 -13.95 -10.41
N ILE A 480 -17.93 -13.45 -9.18
CA ILE A 480 -19.04 -13.86 -8.29
C ILE A 480 -20.39 -13.65 -8.98
N ALA A 481 -20.57 -12.53 -9.70
CA ALA A 481 -21.77 -12.27 -10.49
C ALA A 481 -21.99 -13.31 -11.60
N GLY A 482 -20.91 -13.70 -12.30
CA GLY A 482 -20.93 -14.77 -13.30
C GLY A 482 -21.39 -16.10 -12.71
N PHE A 483 -20.75 -16.54 -11.63
CA PHE A 483 -21.12 -17.77 -10.91
C PHE A 483 -22.58 -17.76 -10.41
N ALA A 484 -23.07 -16.62 -9.92
CA ALA A 484 -24.47 -16.46 -9.52
C ALA A 484 -25.44 -16.58 -10.71
N GLY A 485 -25.06 -16.02 -11.87
CA GLY A 485 -25.80 -16.16 -13.12
C GLY A 485 -25.83 -17.59 -13.64
N ALA A 486 -24.68 -18.25 -13.66
CA ALA A 486 -24.53 -19.65 -14.03
C ALA A 486 -25.38 -20.59 -13.15
N LYS A 487 -25.43 -20.34 -11.83
CA LYS A 487 -26.25 -21.10 -10.87
C LYS A 487 -27.74 -21.10 -11.26
N VAL A 488 -28.26 -20.00 -11.79
CA VAL A 488 -29.63 -19.89 -12.30
C VAL A 488 -29.72 -20.06 -13.82
N ALA A 489 -28.79 -20.84 -14.41
CA ALA A 489 -28.74 -21.20 -15.82
C ALA A 489 -28.77 -20.00 -16.78
N GLY A 490 -28.09 -18.91 -16.43
CA GLY A 490 -28.01 -17.70 -17.25
C GLY A 490 -29.32 -16.92 -17.38
N ALA A 491 -30.33 -17.23 -16.53
CA ALA A 491 -31.67 -16.67 -16.67
C ALA A 491 -31.80 -15.20 -16.22
N VAL A 492 -30.77 -14.67 -15.53
CA VAL A 492 -30.71 -13.28 -15.05
C VAL A 492 -30.80 -12.30 -16.21
N GLY A 493 -31.53 -11.20 -16.01
CA GLY A 493 -31.76 -10.19 -17.03
C GLY A 493 -30.49 -9.49 -17.51
N ARG A 494 -29.59 -9.13 -16.57
CA ARG A 494 -28.32 -8.47 -16.90
C ARG A 494 -27.22 -8.75 -15.86
N ILE A 495 -25.98 -8.90 -16.30
CA ILE A 495 -24.79 -8.78 -15.45
C ILE A 495 -23.91 -7.64 -15.99
N THR A 496 -23.44 -6.74 -15.12
CA THR A 496 -22.35 -5.82 -15.45
C THR A 496 -21.09 -6.20 -14.69
N GLY A 497 -20.01 -6.47 -15.41
CA GLY A 497 -18.66 -6.61 -14.86
C GLY A 497 -17.94 -5.27 -14.85
N MET A 498 -17.65 -4.74 -13.66
CA MET A 498 -16.87 -3.50 -13.47
C MET A 498 -15.42 -3.89 -13.22
N ASP A 499 -14.57 -3.74 -14.23
CA ASP A 499 -13.16 -4.13 -14.24
C ASP A 499 -12.94 -5.53 -13.62
N PRO A 500 -13.46 -6.61 -14.26
CA PRO A 500 -13.32 -7.96 -13.74
C PRO A 500 -11.86 -8.29 -13.43
N ALA A 501 -11.58 -8.99 -12.34
CA ALA A 501 -10.20 -9.21 -11.91
C ALA A 501 -9.41 -10.06 -12.93
N GLY A 502 -8.32 -9.51 -13.47
CA GLY A 502 -7.37 -10.26 -14.28
C GLY A 502 -6.54 -11.29 -13.48
N PRO A 503 -6.03 -10.95 -12.27
CA PRO A 503 -5.26 -11.88 -11.46
C PRO A 503 -6.05 -13.15 -11.13
N LEU A 504 -5.42 -14.32 -11.30
CA LEU A 504 -5.98 -15.66 -11.10
C LEU A 504 -7.03 -16.09 -12.13
N TYR A 505 -7.53 -15.21 -12.99
CA TYR A 505 -8.53 -15.55 -14.02
C TYR A 505 -8.00 -15.42 -15.45
N GLU A 506 -7.13 -14.45 -15.73
CA GLU A 506 -6.49 -14.24 -17.04
C GLU A 506 -4.99 -14.54 -17.00
N PHE A 507 -4.33 -14.20 -15.88
CA PHE A 507 -2.90 -14.46 -15.68
C PHE A 507 -2.61 -15.05 -14.28
N PRO A 508 -1.65 -16.01 -14.15
CA PRO A 508 -0.69 -16.43 -15.19
C PRO A 508 -1.26 -17.38 -16.26
N LEU A 509 -2.47 -17.92 -16.06
CA LEU A 509 -3.18 -18.76 -17.03
C LEU A 509 -4.62 -18.29 -17.16
N LEU A 510 -5.10 -18.18 -18.41
CA LEU A 510 -6.49 -17.88 -18.74
C LEU A 510 -7.38 -19.03 -18.29
N ARG A 511 -8.29 -18.76 -17.35
CA ARG A 511 -9.32 -19.70 -16.90
C ARG A 511 -10.36 -19.93 -18.00
N GLU A 512 -10.88 -21.15 -18.03
CA GLU A 512 -11.98 -21.54 -18.91
C GLU A 512 -13.22 -20.68 -18.62
N SER A 513 -14.08 -20.49 -19.61
CA SER A 513 -15.28 -19.64 -19.51
C SER A 513 -16.18 -20.01 -18.32
N ARG A 514 -16.27 -21.29 -17.95
CA ARG A 514 -17.06 -21.76 -16.80
C ARG A 514 -16.51 -21.34 -15.43
N ASP A 515 -15.24 -20.94 -15.35
CA ASP A 515 -14.54 -20.62 -14.11
C ASP A 515 -14.31 -19.11 -13.94
N ARG A 516 -15.07 -18.29 -14.69
CA ARG A 516 -15.03 -16.83 -14.67
C ARG A 516 -16.37 -16.26 -15.16
N LEU A 517 -16.42 -14.94 -15.30
CA LEU A 517 -17.57 -14.28 -15.92
C LEU A 517 -17.53 -14.53 -17.44
N ASP A 518 -18.68 -14.90 -18.01
CA ASP A 518 -18.87 -15.23 -19.41
C ASP A 518 -20.20 -14.66 -19.95
N PRO A 519 -20.33 -14.41 -21.28
CA PRO A 519 -21.58 -13.93 -21.84
C PRO A 519 -22.77 -14.88 -21.63
N THR A 520 -22.53 -16.17 -21.37
CA THR A 520 -23.60 -17.14 -21.09
C THR A 520 -24.22 -17.03 -19.70
N ASP A 521 -23.61 -16.28 -18.77
CA ASP A 521 -24.05 -16.16 -17.38
C ASP A 521 -25.30 -15.28 -17.19
N ALA A 522 -25.70 -14.53 -18.22
CA ALA A 522 -26.96 -13.80 -18.24
C ALA A 522 -27.49 -13.60 -19.66
N VAL A 523 -28.74 -13.14 -19.74
CA VAL A 523 -29.37 -12.74 -21.01
C VAL A 523 -28.58 -11.64 -21.71
N PHE A 524 -27.94 -10.78 -20.93
CA PHE A 524 -27.08 -9.70 -21.40
C PHE A 524 -25.96 -9.47 -20.38
N VAL A 525 -24.73 -9.35 -20.87
CA VAL A 525 -23.53 -9.16 -20.05
C VAL A 525 -22.75 -8.02 -20.66
N ASP A 526 -22.49 -6.97 -19.89
CA ASP A 526 -21.66 -5.84 -20.31
C ASP A 526 -20.47 -5.64 -19.38
N ILE A 527 -19.33 -5.25 -19.93
CA ILE A 527 -18.09 -5.10 -19.17
C ILE A 527 -17.56 -3.68 -19.33
N ILE A 528 -17.07 -3.09 -18.24
CA ILE A 528 -16.34 -1.82 -18.23
C ILE A 528 -14.90 -2.11 -17.84
N HIS A 529 -13.97 -1.98 -18.79
CA HIS A 529 -12.55 -2.17 -18.58
C HIS A 529 -11.88 -0.84 -18.28
N THR A 530 -11.26 -0.71 -17.12
CA THR A 530 -10.58 0.54 -16.70
C THR A 530 -9.14 0.31 -16.26
N CYS A 531 -8.74 -0.93 -16.04
CA CYS A 531 -7.41 -1.32 -15.57
C CYS A 531 -6.94 -2.63 -16.22
N ALA A 532 -7.37 -2.87 -17.47
CA ALA A 532 -7.06 -4.04 -18.27
C ALA A 532 -5.54 -4.29 -18.36
N GLY A 533 -5.14 -5.52 -18.06
CA GLY A 533 -3.74 -5.98 -18.15
C GLY A 533 -2.89 -5.62 -16.96
N ALA A 534 -3.50 -5.05 -15.92
CA ALA A 534 -2.85 -4.76 -14.65
C ALA A 534 -3.65 -5.39 -13.50
N ALA A 535 -4.75 -4.77 -13.05
CA ALA A 535 -5.67 -5.37 -12.08
C ALA A 535 -6.92 -5.95 -12.75
N GLY A 536 -7.31 -5.41 -13.90
CA GLY A 536 -8.48 -5.83 -14.68
C GLY A 536 -8.15 -6.81 -15.80
N PHE A 537 -9.16 -7.55 -16.23
CA PHE A 537 -9.15 -8.45 -17.39
C PHE A 537 -8.90 -7.68 -18.69
N VAL A 538 -8.14 -8.23 -19.64
CA VAL A 538 -7.86 -7.61 -20.95
C VAL A 538 -8.89 -8.05 -21.99
N GLU A 539 -9.12 -9.34 -22.08
CA GLU A 539 -9.98 -9.91 -23.10
C GLU A 539 -11.43 -9.45 -22.95
N ALA A 540 -12.11 -9.37 -24.09
CA ALA A 540 -13.53 -9.11 -24.12
C ALA A 540 -14.30 -10.36 -23.67
N ILE A 541 -14.98 -10.25 -22.53
CA ILE A 541 -15.69 -11.37 -21.88
C ILE A 541 -17.19 -11.09 -21.71
N GLY A 542 -17.70 -10.01 -22.31
CA GLY A 542 -19.11 -9.66 -22.34
C GLY A 542 -19.77 -9.90 -23.70
N HIS A 543 -21.08 -9.67 -23.74
CA HIS A 543 -21.77 -9.42 -25.00
C HIS A 543 -21.32 -8.09 -25.62
N VAL A 544 -21.03 -7.10 -24.77
CA VAL A 544 -20.48 -5.80 -25.12
C VAL A 544 -19.42 -5.40 -24.08
N ASP A 545 -18.30 -4.87 -24.57
CA ASP A 545 -17.18 -4.48 -23.73
C ASP A 545 -16.81 -3.04 -24.01
N PHE A 546 -16.73 -2.23 -22.95
CA PHE A 546 -16.39 -0.83 -23.01
C PHE A 546 -14.98 -0.61 -22.47
N TYR A 547 -14.16 0.12 -23.22
CA TYR A 547 -12.78 0.46 -22.88
C TYR A 547 -12.62 1.99 -22.82
N PRO A 548 -13.15 2.65 -21.78
CA PRO A 548 -12.90 4.07 -21.54
C PRO A 548 -11.40 4.36 -21.50
N ASN A 549 -10.97 5.33 -22.30
CA ASN A 549 -9.57 5.74 -22.43
C ASN A 549 -8.64 4.59 -22.84
N GLY A 550 -9.16 3.63 -23.61
CA GLY A 550 -8.44 2.43 -24.05
C GLY A 550 -8.47 1.29 -23.02
N GLY A 551 -9.16 1.49 -21.89
CA GLY A 551 -9.34 0.52 -20.80
C GLY A 551 -8.08 0.21 -20.00
N THR A 552 -7.01 0.97 -20.20
CA THR A 552 -5.72 0.81 -19.51
C THR A 552 -5.77 1.41 -18.11
N PHE A 553 -4.85 0.97 -17.24
CA PHE A 553 -4.66 1.50 -15.87
C PHE A 553 -4.26 2.99 -15.79
N ASN A 554 -4.32 3.76 -16.88
CA ASN A 554 -4.01 5.19 -16.96
C ASN A 554 -5.29 6.01 -17.18
N GLN A 555 -6.29 5.86 -16.31
CA GLN A 555 -7.53 6.60 -16.45
C GLN A 555 -7.36 8.09 -16.09
N PRO A 556 -8.02 9.02 -16.81
CA PRO A 556 -7.95 10.44 -16.50
C PRO A 556 -8.28 10.76 -15.04
N GLY A 557 -7.44 11.60 -14.42
CA GLY A 557 -7.57 11.99 -13.02
C GLY A 557 -7.06 10.98 -12.00
N CYS A 558 -6.52 9.83 -12.44
CA CYS A 558 -5.80 8.92 -11.56
C CYS A 558 -4.32 9.31 -11.42
N PRO A 559 -3.78 9.44 -10.19
CA PRO A 559 -2.35 9.67 -9.96
C PRO A 559 -1.50 8.48 -10.42
N VAL A 560 -0.31 8.71 -10.96
CA VAL A 560 0.57 7.64 -11.51
C VAL A 560 0.89 6.56 -10.46
N LEU A 561 1.11 6.94 -9.20
CA LEU A 561 1.34 6.01 -8.09
C LEU A 561 0.13 5.19 -7.65
N GLN A 562 -1.07 5.73 -7.85
CA GLN A 562 -2.33 5.08 -7.51
C GLN A 562 -3.03 4.58 -8.77
N SER A 563 -2.34 4.59 -9.92
CA SER A 563 -2.97 4.41 -11.22
C SER A 563 -3.58 3.02 -11.32
N LEU A 564 -3.00 2.03 -10.66
CA LEU A 564 -3.59 0.69 -10.53
C LEU A 564 -4.92 0.72 -9.76
N THR A 565 -4.93 1.14 -8.50
CA THR A 565 -6.13 1.09 -7.64
C THR A 565 -7.18 2.13 -8.04
N CYS A 566 -6.77 3.35 -8.37
CA CYS A 566 -7.66 4.40 -8.86
C CYS A 566 -8.29 4.02 -10.20
N SER A 567 -7.49 3.56 -11.17
CA SER A 567 -8.07 3.16 -12.46
C SER A 567 -8.91 1.91 -12.32
N HIS A 568 -8.53 0.95 -11.46
CA HIS A 568 -9.38 -0.20 -11.14
C HIS A 568 -10.73 0.20 -10.54
N ALA A 569 -10.72 1.22 -9.68
CA ALA A 569 -11.92 1.79 -9.10
C ALA A 569 -12.77 2.59 -10.10
N ARG A 570 -12.19 3.07 -11.22
CA ARG A 570 -12.93 3.90 -12.19
C ARG A 570 -14.12 3.19 -12.80
N ALA A 571 -14.10 1.86 -12.94
CA ALA A 571 -15.24 1.14 -13.49
C ALA A 571 -16.52 1.33 -12.65
N TYR A 572 -16.45 1.18 -11.32
CA TYR A 572 -17.62 1.43 -10.47
C TYR A 572 -17.94 2.91 -10.36
N VAL A 573 -16.95 3.81 -10.43
CA VAL A 573 -17.19 5.27 -10.45
C VAL A 573 -17.94 5.69 -11.71
N PHE A 574 -17.54 5.20 -12.88
CA PHE A 574 -18.23 5.47 -14.14
C PHE A 574 -19.64 4.87 -14.16
N MET A 575 -19.82 3.65 -13.62
CA MET A 575 -21.15 3.08 -13.44
C MET A 575 -22.03 3.94 -12.55
N ILE A 576 -21.52 4.42 -11.39
CA ILE A 576 -22.25 5.29 -10.47
C ILE A 576 -22.67 6.61 -11.15
N ASP A 577 -21.75 7.26 -11.87
CA ASP A 577 -22.03 8.51 -12.60
C ASP A 577 -23.05 8.29 -13.72
N SER A 578 -22.98 7.15 -14.42
CA SER A 578 -23.88 6.83 -15.53
C SER A 578 -25.36 6.74 -15.14
N ILE A 579 -25.65 6.51 -13.85
CA ILE A 579 -27.03 6.50 -13.32
C ILE A 579 -27.64 7.91 -13.40
N ILE A 580 -26.85 8.95 -13.09
CA ILE A 580 -27.32 10.34 -13.04
C ILE A 580 -27.16 11.05 -14.38
N TYR A 581 -26.15 10.64 -15.17
CA TYR A 581 -25.77 11.27 -16.43
C TYR A 581 -25.93 10.28 -17.61
N PRO A 582 -27.18 9.90 -17.98
CA PRO A 582 -27.45 8.82 -18.93
C PRO A 582 -26.92 9.08 -20.34
N ASP A 583 -26.79 10.35 -20.75
CA ASP A 583 -26.41 10.72 -22.12
C ASP A 583 -24.93 11.08 -22.26
N GLU A 584 -24.14 10.98 -21.18
CA GLU A 584 -22.77 11.51 -21.16
C GLU A 584 -21.68 10.46 -21.46
N PHE A 585 -21.98 9.16 -21.32
CA PHE A 585 -21.04 8.07 -21.60
C PHE A 585 -21.25 7.45 -22.99
N VAL A 586 -21.31 8.30 -24.02
CA VAL A 586 -21.47 7.86 -25.41
C VAL A 586 -20.18 7.20 -25.90
N ALA A 587 -20.24 5.90 -26.18
CA ALA A 587 -19.14 5.10 -26.69
C ALA A 587 -19.35 4.70 -28.16
N MET A 588 -18.25 4.58 -28.90
CA MET A 588 -18.26 4.26 -30.32
C MET A 588 -17.70 2.87 -30.55
N LYS A 589 -18.39 2.08 -31.38
CA LYS A 589 -17.98 0.73 -31.76
C LYS A 589 -16.79 0.77 -32.72
N CYS A 590 -15.67 0.19 -32.31
CA CYS A 590 -14.43 0.14 -33.09
C CYS A 590 -13.73 -1.20 -32.88
N ASP A 591 -12.86 -1.60 -33.81
CA ASP A 591 -12.11 -2.85 -33.70
C ASP A 591 -10.92 -2.74 -32.73
N SER A 592 -10.44 -1.51 -32.48
CA SER A 592 -9.37 -1.25 -31.52
C SER A 592 -9.39 0.19 -30.99
N TRP A 593 -8.71 0.43 -29.87
CA TRP A 593 -8.45 1.79 -29.36
C TRP A 593 -7.71 2.66 -30.39
N SER A 594 -6.82 2.06 -31.18
CA SER A 594 -6.10 2.77 -32.25
C SER A 594 -7.07 3.27 -33.34
N ASP A 595 -8.03 2.44 -33.74
CA ASP A 595 -9.03 2.84 -34.74
C ASP A 595 -10.00 3.88 -34.21
N TYR A 596 -10.36 3.80 -32.93
CA TYR A 596 -11.10 4.85 -32.24
C TYR A 596 -10.38 6.20 -32.29
N ARG A 597 -9.09 6.23 -31.93
CA ARG A 597 -8.29 7.47 -31.95
C ARG A 597 -8.13 8.05 -33.35
N ASN A 598 -7.99 7.20 -34.35
CA ASN A 598 -7.80 7.60 -35.75
C ASN A 598 -9.12 7.87 -36.50
N GLY A 599 -10.27 7.79 -35.84
CA GLY A 599 -11.58 8.03 -36.47
C GLY A 599 -11.98 6.99 -37.53
N ARG A 600 -11.47 5.75 -37.44
CA ARG A 600 -11.70 4.67 -38.42
C ARG A 600 -12.84 3.70 -38.04
N CYS A 601 -13.76 4.14 -37.18
CA CYS A 601 -14.78 3.28 -36.59
C CYS A 601 -16.03 3.09 -37.46
N SER A 602 -16.81 2.06 -37.13
CA SER A 602 -18.07 1.70 -37.82
C SER A 602 -19.19 2.76 -37.73
N GLY A 603 -19.05 3.75 -36.83
CA GLY A 603 -20.06 4.79 -36.57
C GLY A 603 -21.23 4.35 -35.68
N THR A 604 -21.32 3.07 -35.31
CA THR A 604 -22.33 2.58 -34.35
C THR A 604 -22.00 3.07 -32.94
N LYS A 605 -23.00 3.58 -32.21
CA LYS A 605 -22.83 4.10 -30.84
C LYS A 605 -23.61 3.27 -29.82
N ALA A 606 -23.15 3.27 -28.58
CA ALA A 606 -23.86 2.74 -27.42
C ALA A 606 -23.55 3.61 -26.20
N ILE A 607 -24.44 3.64 -25.21
CA ILE A 607 -24.20 4.29 -23.92
C ILE A 607 -23.52 3.28 -23.00
N MET A 608 -22.36 3.61 -22.44
CA MET A 608 -21.71 2.80 -21.40
C MET A 608 -22.37 3.05 -20.04
N GLY A 609 -22.55 2.00 -19.23
CA GLY A 609 -23.12 2.10 -17.88
C GLY A 609 -24.58 1.67 -17.79
N GLU A 610 -25.35 2.24 -16.86
CA GLU A 610 -26.70 1.76 -16.52
C GLU A 610 -27.66 1.74 -17.72
N HIS A 611 -27.55 2.70 -18.64
CA HIS A 611 -28.48 2.88 -19.77
C HIS A 611 -28.05 2.20 -21.07
N VAL A 612 -27.07 1.29 -21.04
CA VAL A 612 -26.70 0.49 -22.22
C VAL A 612 -27.90 -0.32 -22.74
N THR A 613 -28.03 -0.41 -24.06
CA THR A 613 -29.07 -1.24 -24.67
C THR A 613 -28.66 -2.71 -24.69
N SER A 614 -29.59 -3.61 -24.36
CA SER A 614 -29.32 -5.07 -24.32
C SER A 614 -29.02 -5.70 -25.68
N THR A 615 -29.18 -4.94 -26.77
CA THR A 615 -28.81 -5.31 -28.15
C THR A 615 -27.39 -4.91 -28.54
N ALA A 616 -26.70 -4.09 -27.73
CA ALA A 616 -25.33 -3.67 -28.01
C ALA A 616 -24.39 -4.89 -28.05
N ARG A 617 -23.49 -4.96 -29.04
CA ARG A 617 -22.55 -6.07 -29.22
C ARG A 617 -21.20 -5.61 -29.73
N GLY A 618 -20.13 -6.19 -29.18
CA GLY A 618 -18.73 -5.96 -29.59
C GLY A 618 -18.01 -4.90 -28.74
N LEU A 619 -16.91 -4.37 -29.26
CA LEU A 619 -16.01 -3.49 -28.52
C LEU A 619 -16.36 -2.02 -28.73
N TYR A 620 -16.42 -1.26 -27.63
CA TYR A 620 -16.76 0.15 -27.63
C TYR A 620 -15.71 0.96 -26.88
N TYR A 621 -15.40 2.13 -27.42
CA TYR A 621 -14.38 3.03 -26.88
C TYR A 621 -14.95 4.43 -26.71
N LEU A 622 -14.48 5.12 -25.67
CA LEU A 622 -14.87 6.50 -25.34
C LEU A 622 -13.72 7.19 -24.60
N ARG A 623 -13.76 8.52 -24.54
CA ARG A 623 -12.91 9.30 -23.64
C ARG A 623 -13.73 9.79 -22.44
N THR A 624 -13.08 9.94 -21.30
CA THR A 624 -13.71 10.49 -20.09
C THR A 624 -12.94 11.71 -19.58
N ASN A 625 -13.61 12.54 -18.78
CA ASN A 625 -12.98 13.62 -18.01
C ASN A 625 -12.16 13.06 -16.84
N SER A 626 -11.34 13.91 -16.21
CA SER A 626 -10.57 13.56 -14.99
C SER A 626 -11.39 13.67 -13.70
N GLY A 627 -12.58 14.25 -13.75
CA GLY A 627 -13.51 14.43 -12.63
C GLY A 627 -14.97 14.29 -13.10
N SER A 628 -15.88 14.08 -12.14
CA SER A 628 -17.33 14.02 -12.42
C SER A 628 -17.87 15.39 -12.89
N PRO A 629 -18.79 15.45 -13.87
CA PRO A 629 -19.25 14.30 -14.65
C PRO A 629 -18.14 13.73 -15.53
N TYR A 630 -17.93 12.41 -15.42
CA TYR A 630 -16.83 11.75 -16.14
C TYR A 630 -17.16 11.58 -17.63
N GLY A 631 -18.44 11.47 -17.99
CA GLY A 631 -18.87 11.43 -19.38
C GLY A 631 -18.62 12.74 -20.12
N GLN A 632 -18.45 12.66 -21.44
CA GLN A 632 -18.23 13.83 -22.31
C GLN A 632 -19.43 14.15 -23.22
N GLY A 633 -20.43 13.27 -23.28
CA GLY A 633 -21.56 13.38 -24.21
C GLY A 633 -21.17 13.12 -25.67
N GLU A 634 -22.03 13.52 -26.61
CA GLU A 634 -21.69 13.51 -28.02
C GLU A 634 -20.66 14.61 -28.31
N ILE A 635 -19.43 14.21 -28.64
CA ILE A 635 -18.39 15.11 -29.14
C ILE A 635 -18.93 15.80 -30.42
N PRO A 636 -19.15 17.13 -30.44
CA PRO A 636 -19.47 17.85 -31.66
C PRO A 636 -18.32 17.64 -32.64
N LYS A 637 -18.60 17.46 -33.95
CA LYS A 637 -17.56 17.47 -35.00
C LYS A 637 -16.74 18.76 -34.86
N LEU A 638 -15.60 18.69 -34.19
CA LEU A 638 -14.72 19.83 -33.98
C LEU A 638 -13.83 19.95 -35.22
N TYR A 639 -13.92 21.16 -35.78
CA TYR A 639 -13.16 21.69 -36.89
C TYR A 639 -11.66 21.43 -36.73
N GLU A 640 -10.99 21.14 -37.83
CA GLU A 640 -9.53 21.23 -37.97
C GLU A 640 -9.08 22.62 -37.47
N GLY A 641 -8.40 22.70 -36.31
CA GLY A 641 -7.75 23.94 -35.88
C GLY A 641 -7.71 24.30 -34.38
N ASP A 642 -8.13 23.45 -33.42
CA ASP A 642 -8.03 23.78 -31.99
C ASP A 642 -6.77 23.17 -31.31
N PRO A 643 -5.87 23.94 -30.66
CA PRO A 643 -4.59 23.44 -30.14
C PRO A 643 -4.66 22.68 -28.79
N PHE A 644 -5.80 22.08 -28.43
CA PHE A 644 -6.00 21.39 -27.15
C PHE A 644 -6.14 19.86 -27.26
N THR A 645 -5.27 19.19 -28.02
CA THR A 645 -5.15 17.72 -28.04
C THR A 645 -4.00 17.23 -27.15
N MET A 646 -4.36 16.54 -26.05
CA MET A 646 -3.49 15.89 -25.06
C MET A 646 -2.54 14.82 -25.66
N GLU A 647 -2.75 14.42 -26.90
CA GLU A 647 -1.96 13.36 -27.57
C GLU A 647 -0.52 13.78 -27.92
N ASN A 648 -0.25 15.09 -27.99
CA ASN A 648 1.12 15.61 -28.14
C ASN A 648 1.92 15.64 -26.83
N LYS A 649 1.34 15.23 -25.69
CA LYS A 649 2.02 15.26 -24.38
C LYS A 649 2.39 13.90 -23.78
N LEU A 650 1.88 12.77 -24.26
CA LEU A 650 2.32 11.45 -23.77
C LEU A 650 3.60 10.97 -24.45
N ALA A 651 3.76 11.23 -25.75
CA ALA A 651 5.08 11.18 -26.39
C ALA A 651 6.04 12.17 -25.70
N GLY A 652 5.55 13.40 -25.45
CA GLY A 652 6.27 14.42 -24.70
C GLY A 652 6.56 14.10 -23.22
N LEU A 653 5.92 13.11 -22.59
CA LEU A 653 6.13 12.75 -21.17
C LEU A 653 7.24 11.72 -21.02
N ALA A 654 7.23 10.69 -21.89
CA ALA A 654 8.35 9.76 -22.00
C ALA A 654 9.59 10.49 -22.52
N ASP A 655 9.41 11.39 -23.49
CA ASP A 655 10.46 12.29 -23.95
C ASP A 655 10.89 13.27 -22.84
N ALA A 656 9.99 13.83 -22.03
CA ALA A 656 10.37 14.71 -20.92
C ALA A 656 11.06 13.97 -19.78
N VAL A 657 10.64 12.75 -19.43
CA VAL A 657 11.31 11.91 -18.41
C VAL A 657 12.69 11.47 -18.93
N SER A 658 12.79 11.09 -20.20
CA SER A 658 14.07 10.80 -20.87
C SER A 658 14.94 12.05 -21.03
N GLU A 659 14.35 13.23 -21.27
CA GLU A 659 15.01 14.54 -21.38
C GLU A 659 15.49 14.99 -19.99
N VAL A 660 14.71 14.80 -18.91
CA VAL A 660 15.11 15.09 -17.52
C VAL A 660 16.27 14.18 -17.09
N SER A 661 16.16 12.86 -17.31
CA SER A 661 17.22 11.90 -16.97
C SER A 661 18.50 12.10 -17.79
N SER A 662 18.40 12.48 -19.08
CA SER A 662 19.57 12.78 -19.91
C SER A 662 20.18 14.17 -19.64
N ILE A 663 19.38 15.17 -19.26
CA ILE A 663 19.84 16.54 -18.95
C ILE A 663 20.62 16.61 -17.64
N VAL A 664 20.19 15.88 -16.61
CA VAL A 664 20.92 15.75 -15.34
C VAL A 664 22.31 15.16 -15.60
N ALA A 665 22.44 14.24 -16.57
CA ALA A 665 23.71 13.67 -17.00
C ALA A 665 24.53 14.58 -17.96
N SER A 666 23.92 15.56 -18.64
CA SER A 666 24.55 16.32 -19.73
C SER A 666 24.81 17.82 -19.46
N GLY A 667 24.53 18.32 -18.24
CA GLY A 667 24.87 19.70 -17.85
C GLY A 667 24.05 20.81 -18.53
N VAL A 668 22.85 20.50 -19.04
CA VAL A 668 21.93 21.52 -19.59
C VAL A 668 21.36 22.39 -18.45
N SER A 669 21.01 23.64 -18.74
CA SER A 669 20.49 24.60 -17.75
C SER A 669 19.21 24.06 -17.08
N LYS A 670 19.32 23.70 -15.79
CA LYS A 670 18.21 23.30 -14.91
C LYS A 670 17.04 24.30 -14.95
N LEU A 671 17.34 25.57 -15.19
CA LEU A 671 16.33 26.62 -15.26
C LEU A 671 15.42 26.51 -16.49
N GLY A 672 15.95 26.16 -17.66
CA GLY A 672 15.15 26.02 -18.89
C GLY A 672 14.15 24.85 -18.82
N LEU A 673 14.54 23.77 -18.14
CA LEU A 673 13.69 22.62 -17.88
C LEU A 673 12.49 23.00 -16.98
N VAL A 674 12.75 23.77 -15.91
CA VAL A 674 11.72 24.23 -14.98
C VAL A 674 10.75 25.19 -15.67
N GLU A 675 11.27 26.17 -16.43
CA GLU A 675 10.46 27.15 -17.16
C GLU A 675 9.50 26.50 -18.19
N LYS A 676 9.91 25.38 -18.80
CA LYS A 676 9.08 24.63 -19.76
C LYS A 676 7.97 23.82 -19.07
N ASN A 677 8.21 23.31 -17.87
CA ASN A 677 7.42 22.23 -17.27
C ASN A 677 6.63 22.62 -16.01
N VAL A 678 6.89 23.78 -15.40
CA VAL A 678 6.13 24.29 -14.26
C VAL A 678 5.04 25.25 -14.74
N GLN A 679 3.80 25.05 -14.29
CA GLN A 679 2.66 25.90 -14.62
C GLN A 679 2.06 26.56 -13.37
N PHE A 680 1.66 27.82 -13.51
CA PHE A 680 0.99 28.59 -12.45
C PHE A 680 -0.50 28.74 -12.78
N LEU A 681 -1.33 27.91 -12.14
CA LEU A 681 -2.77 27.84 -12.40
C LEU A 681 -3.52 28.81 -11.48
N LEU A 682 -3.89 29.99 -11.99
CA LEU A 682 -4.61 31.01 -11.25
C LEU A 682 -6.13 30.77 -11.28
N TYR A 683 -6.72 30.72 -10.09
CA TYR A 683 -8.14 30.72 -9.83
C TYR A 683 -8.51 31.94 -8.98
N THR A 684 -9.60 32.60 -9.35
CA THR A 684 -10.22 33.70 -8.61
C THR A 684 -11.74 33.49 -8.55
N GLN A 685 -12.47 34.43 -7.95
CA GLN A 685 -13.93 34.39 -7.92
C GLN A 685 -14.57 34.32 -9.31
N SER A 686 -13.93 34.89 -10.34
CA SER A 686 -14.46 34.91 -11.70
C SER A 686 -14.19 33.63 -12.50
N ASN A 687 -13.21 32.81 -12.09
CA ASN A 687 -12.81 31.60 -12.79
C ASN A 687 -12.54 30.41 -11.84
N LYS A 688 -13.52 30.08 -10.99
CA LYS A 688 -13.40 29.06 -9.93
C LYS A 688 -13.14 27.63 -10.41
N VAL A 689 -13.45 27.32 -11.67
CA VAL A 689 -13.40 25.96 -12.24
C VAL A 689 -12.27 25.79 -13.24
N LYS A 690 -12.08 26.76 -14.14
CA LYS A 690 -11.03 26.72 -15.17
C LYS A 690 -9.95 27.75 -14.85
N PRO A 691 -8.69 27.34 -14.61
CA PRO A 691 -7.63 28.27 -14.27
C PRO A 691 -7.22 29.12 -15.47
N TYR A 692 -6.74 30.32 -15.17
CA TYR A 692 -5.92 31.11 -16.08
C TYR A 692 -4.45 30.75 -15.85
N ILE A 693 -3.68 30.47 -16.90
CA ILE A 693 -2.26 30.12 -16.76
C ILE A 693 -1.42 31.40 -16.77
N LEU A 694 -0.81 31.70 -15.63
CA LEU A 694 0.14 32.82 -15.50
C LEU A 694 1.51 32.42 -16.04
N LYS A 695 2.15 33.35 -16.75
CA LYS A 695 3.51 33.19 -17.30
C LYS A 695 4.46 34.18 -16.64
N VAL A 696 5.58 33.68 -16.12
CA VAL A 696 6.59 34.51 -15.45
C VAL A 696 7.16 35.52 -16.43
N GLY A 697 7.15 36.82 -16.07
CA GLY A 697 7.73 37.90 -16.88
C GLY A 697 6.85 38.40 -18.03
N ASP A 698 5.67 37.84 -18.25
CA ASP A 698 4.74 38.25 -19.31
C ASP A 698 3.68 39.20 -18.75
N VAL A 699 3.97 40.50 -18.80
CA VAL A 699 3.10 41.57 -18.28
C VAL A 699 1.75 41.61 -18.98
N ASP A 700 1.70 41.30 -20.28
CA ASP A 700 0.45 41.27 -21.04
C ASP A 700 -0.42 40.08 -20.64
N ASN A 701 0.17 38.91 -20.38
CA ASN A 701 -0.53 37.74 -19.83
C ASN A 701 -1.10 38.04 -18.45
N LEU A 702 -0.34 38.72 -17.59
CA LEU A 702 -0.79 39.12 -16.25
C LEU A 702 -1.94 40.14 -16.31
N ASN A 703 -1.83 41.18 -17.13
CA ASN A 703 -2.87 42.22 -17.29
C ASN A 703 -4.18 41.69 -17.86
N LYS A 704 -4.14 40.62 -18.67
CA LYS A 704 -5.34 39.93 -19.20
C LYS A 704 -5.92 38.90 -18.23
N SER A 705 -5.16 38.51 -17.21
CA SER A 705 -5.61 37.55 -16.21
C SER A 705 -6.62 38.18 -15.25
N PRO A 706 -7.42 37.38 -14.53
CA PRO A 706 -8.29 37.89 -13.48
C PRO A 706 -7.56 38.21 -12.16
N PHE A 707 -6.22 38.28 -12.16
CA PHE A 707 -5.42 38.57 -10.97
C PHE A 707 -5.73 39.96 -10.42
N ASP A 708 -5.89 40.06 -9.10
CA ASP A 708 -6.18 41.31 -8.39
C ASP A 708 -5.13 41.55 -7.29
N SER A 709 -4.28 42.56 -7.45
CA SER A 709 -3.17 42.84 -6.54
C SER A 709 -3.57 43.27 -5.14
N GLU A 710 -4.80 43.79 -4.98
CA GLU A 710 -5.36 44.16 -3.68
C GLU A 710 -5.88 42.94 -2.92
N SER A 711 -6.15 41.85 -3.63
CA SER A 711 -6.54 40.57 -3.02
C SER A 711 -5.32 39.80 -2.51
N LYS A 712 -5.48 39.09 -1.38
CA LYS A 712 -4.42 38.23 -0.86
C LYS A 712 -4.16 37.07 -1.81
N THR A 713 -2.90 36.66 -1.93
CA THR A 713 -2.49 35.57 -2.83
C THR A 713 -2.12 34.31 -2.05
N LYS A 714 -2.81 33.20 -2.35
CA LYS A 714 -2.60 31.87 -1.80
C LYS A 714 -1.94 31.00 -2.86
N ILE A 715 -0.69 30.58 -2.65
CA ILE A 715 0.02 29.68 -3.56
C ILE A 715 0.02 28.28 -2.94
N ILE A 716 -0.39 27.27 -3.70
CA ILE A 716 -0.48 25.88 -3.24
C ILE A 716 0.45 25.03 -4.09
N ILE A 717 1.34 24.27 -3.45
CA ILE A 717 2.38 23.47 -4.11
C ILE A 717 2.24 22.02 -3.66
N HIS A 718 2.01 21.12 -4.63
CA HIS A 718 1.91 19.68 -4.39
C HIS A 718 3.29 19.03 -4.18
N GLY A 719 3.32 17.78 -3.72
CA GLY A 719 4.53 17.02 -3.40
C GLY A 719 5.06 16.12 -4.51
N TRP A 720 5.95 15.20 -4.12
CA TRP A 720 6.46 14.12 -4.96
C TRP A 720 5.33 13.21 -5.44
N GLN A 721 5.35 12.86 -6.72
CA GLN A 721 4.35 12.02 -7.41
C GLN A 721 2.90 12.49 -7.31
N ASP A 722 2.69 13.76 -6.93
CA ASP A 722 1.40 14.43 -6.89
C ASP A 722 1.26 15.43 -8.06
N SER A 723 0.10 16.06 -8.19
CA SER A 723 -0.16 17.07 -9.20
C SER A 723 -1.07 18.18 -8.71
N ALA A 724 -1.18 19.24 -9.50
CA ALA A 724 -2.18 20.29 -9.25
C ALA A 724 -3.63 19.78 -9.28
N LEU A 725 -3.89 18.56 -9.78
CA LEU A 725 -5.23 17.95 -9.81
C LEU A 725 -5.62 17.24 -8.50
N ASN A 726 -4.74 17.22 -7.48
CA ASN A 726 -5.02 16.63 -6.18
C ASN A 726 -6.37 17.14 -5.62
N PRO A 727 -7.35 16.25 -5.33
CA PRO A 727 -8.67 16.65 -4.87
C PRO A 727 -8.65 17.52 -3.61
N ILE A 728 -7.77 17.24 -2.65
CA ILE A 728 -7.66 17.99 -1.40
C ILE A 728 -7.15 19.42 -1.69
N LEU A 729 -6.11 19.56 -2.52
CA LEU A 729 -5.58 20.88 -2.92
C LEU A 729 -6.62 21.70 -3.70
N GLN A 730 -7.37 21.04 -4.59
CA GLN A 730 -8.50 21.65 -5.31
C GLN A 730 -9.59 22.11 -4.34
N CYS A 731 -9.85 21.34 -3.29
CA CYS A 731 -10.82 21.70 -2.27
C CYS A 731 -10.35 22.82 -1.36
N ILE A 732 -9.06 22.88 -1.00
CA ILE A 732 -8.45 24.05 -0.34
C ILE A 732 -8.68 25.30 -1.19
N SER A 733 -8.34 25.23 -2.49
CA SER A 733 -8.55 26.33 -3.44
C SER A 733 -10.01 26.80 -3.47
N ARG A 734 -10.96 25.87 -3.66
CA ARG A 734 -12.40 26.20 -3.69
C ARG A 734 -12.90 26.79 -2.39
N ASN A 735 -12.41 26.34 -1.24
CA ASN A 735 -12.82 26.88 0.07
C ASN A 735 -12.30 28.30 0.30
N TYR A 736 -11.08 28.63 -0.13
CA TYR A 736 -10.64 30.03 -0.17
C TYR A 736 -11.55 30.87 -1.07
N LEU A 737 -11.84 30.39 -2.27
CA LEU A 737 -12.73 31.04 -3.24
C LEU A 737 -14.22 31.01 -2.85
N LYS A 738 -14.61 30.39 -1.74
CA LYS A 738 -15.95 30.56 -1.14
C LYS A 738 -15.98 31.67 -0.11
N LYS A 739 -14.85 31.94 0.58
CA LYS A 739 -14.81 32.83 1.75
C LYS A 739 -14.55 34.30 1.42
N LYS A 740 -13.53 34.60 0.60
CA LYS A 740 -13.13 35.97 0.28
C LYS A 740 -12.65 36.09 -1.17
N ASN A 741 -12.38 37.30 -1.61
CA ASN A 741 -11.64 37.53 -2.84
C ASN A 741 -10.16 37.20 -2.57
N TYR A 742 -9.69 36.09 -3.15
CA TYR A 742 -8.31 35.64 -3.10
C TYR A 742 -7.85 35.35 -4.52
N ASN A 743 -6.57 35.59 -4.80
CA ASN A 743 -5.89 34.94 -5.91
C ASN A 743 -5.39 33.59 -5.40
N VAL A 744 -5.90 32.49 -5.93
CA VAL A 744 -5.39 31.15 -5.58
C VAL A 744 -4.58 30.61 -6.77
N ILE A 745 -3.30 30.36 -6.56
CA ILE A 745 -2.40 29.84 -7.60
C ILE A 745 -1.97 28.44 -7.19
N ILE A 746 -2.35 27.42 -7.96
CA ILE A 746 -1.82 26.07 -7.77
C ILE A 746 -0.63 25.89 -8.71
N VAL A 747 0.53 25.55 -8.14
CA VAL A 747 1.75 25.27 -8.90
C VAL A 747 1.71 23.82 -9.36
N ASN A 748 1.64 23.61 -10.68
CA ASN A 748 1.71 22.28 -11.29
C ASN A 748 3.14 22.02 -11.78
N TRP A 749 3.86 21.16 -11.07
CA TRP A 749 5.21 20.72 -11.42
C TRP A 749 5.29 19.20 -11.54
N ALA A 750 4.14 18.55 -11.79
CA ALA A 750 3.98 17.09 -11.86
C ALA A 750 4.98 16.40 -12.80
N LEU A 751 5.32 17.03 -13.93
CA LEU A 751 6.30 16.49 -14.89
C LEU A 751 7.71 16.34 -14.30
N ILE A 752 8.03 17.16 -13.31
CA ILE A 752 9.31 17.15 -12.60
C ILE A 752 9.20 16.26 -11.36
N SER A 753 8.06 16.31 -10.65
CA SER A 753 7.88 15.59 -9.39
C SER A 753 7.48 14.11 -9.54
N VAL A 754 7.15 13.63 -10.74
CA VAL A 754 6.77 12.21 -10.98
C VAL A 754 7.96 11.26 -11.06
N GLY A 755 9.16 11.79 -11.33
CA GLY A 755 10.39 11.00 -11.46
C GLY A 755 10.90 10.43 -10.13
N GLU A 756 12.09 9.84 -10.17
CA GLU A 756 12.75 9.31 -8.97
C GLU A 756 12.86 10.37 -7.86
N TYR A 757 12.69 9.93 -6.61
CA TYR A 757 12.64 10.84 -5.47
C TYR A 757 13.90 11.71 -5.34
N THR A 758 15.08 11.14 -5.57
CA THR A 758 16.38 11.85 -5.56
C THR A 758 16.43 12.98 -6.58
N ILE A 759 15.96 12.73 -7.81
CA ILE A 759 15.87 13.72 -8.88
C ILE A 759 14.85 14.80 -8.53
N ALA A 760 13.68 14.42 -8.01
CA ALA A 760 12.67 15.38 -7.57
C ALA A 760 13.21 16.28 -6.44
N VAL A 761 13.97 15.72 -5.49
CA VAL A 761 14.65 16.47 -4.42
C VAL A 761 15.69 17.43 -4.99
N GLU A 762 16.51 17.00 -5.94
CA GLU A 762 17.50 17.86 -6.59
C GLU A 762 16.85 19.01 -7.37
N LEU A 763 15.72 18.75 -8.03
CA LEU A 763 14.98 19.73 -8.82
C LEU A 763 14.03 20.61 -7.98
N ALA A 764 13.78 20.27 -6.72
CA ALA A 764 12.93 21.05 -5.83
C ALA A 764 13.44 22.49 -5.64
N ARG A 765 14.76 22.69 -5.54
CA ARG A 765 15.37 24.04 -5.45
C ARG A 765 15.14 24.86 -6.73
N PRO A 766 15.52 24.39 -7.93
CA PRO A 766 15.20 25.09 -9.19
C PRO A 766 13.70 25.41 -9.37
N VAL A 767 12.81 24.49 -9.00
CA VAL A 767 11.35 24.73 -9.02
C VAL A 767 10.98 25.84 -8.03
N GLY A 768 11.49 25.78 -6.81
CA GLY A 768 11.24 26.79 -5.78
C GLY A 768 11.76 28.18 -6.16
N GLU A 769 12.95 28.28 -6.76
CA GLU A 769 13.46 29.53 -7.31
C GLU A 769 12.56 30.09 -8.43
N TYR A 770 11.98 29.23 -9.26
CA TYR A 770 11.05 29.64 -10.31
C TYR A 770 9.69 30.10 -9.75
N VAL A 771 9.17 29.43 -8.71
CA VAL A 771 8.03 29.92 -7.94
C VAL A 771 8.38 31.28 -7.29
N GLY A 772 9.59 31.42 -6.76
CA GLY A 772 10.10 32.67 -6.22
C GLY A 772 10.15 33.80 -7.24
N LYS A 773 10.56 33.50 -8.49
CA LYS A 773 10.50 34.42 -9.63
C LYS A 773 9.07 34.85 -9.96
N MET A 774 8.10 33.93 -9.95
CA MET A 774 6.68 34.28 -10.12
C MET A 774 6.21 35.23 -9.02
N VAL A 775 6.51 34.95 -7.75
CA VAL A 775 6.15 35.84 -6.63
C VAL A 775 6.78 37.22 -6.78
N LYS A 776 8.06 37.28 -7.18
CA LYS A 776 8.75 38.54 -7.46
C LYS A 776 8.09 39.30 -8.61
N PHE A 777 7.71 38.62 -9.68
CA PHE A 777 7.00 39.19 -10.83
C PHE A 777 5.63 39.75 -10.46
N LEU A 778 4.83 39.01 -9.67
CA LEU A 778 3.56 39.50 -9.13
C LEU A 778 3.75 40.75 -8.26
N LYS A 779 4.86 40.86 -7.55
CA LYS A 779 5.21 42.07 -6.79
C LYS A 779 5.60 43.24 -7.70
N THR A 780 6.56 43.04 -8.59
CA THR A 780 7.17 44.13 -9.37
C THR A 780 6.23 44.66 -10.44
N ASP A 781 5.50 43.77 -11.11
CA ASP A 781 4.70 44.11 -12.28
C ASP A 781 3.20 43.95 -12.01
N GLY A 782 2.83 43.07 -11.08
CA GLY A 782 1.45 42.91 -10.64
C GLY A 782 1.04 43.83 -9.48
N GLY A 783 1.99 44.45 -8.76
CA GLY A 783 1.68 45.30 -7.59
C GLY A 783 1.36 44.54 -6.29
N GLN A 784 1.49 43.21 -6.26
CA GLN A 784 1.22 42.39 -5.07
C GLN A 784 2.17 42.73 -3.91
N SER A 785 1.63 42.99 -2.72
CA SER A 785 2.46 43.04 -1.51
C SER A 785 2.92 41.63 -1.10
N LEU A 786 4.22 41.46 -0.83
CA LEU A 786 4.76 40.17 -0.36
C LEU A 786 4.18 39.74 0.99
N SER A 787 3.80 40.69 1.85
CA SER A 787 3.18 40.41 3.15
C SER A 787 1.79 39.75 3.04
N ASP A 788 1.17 39.85 1.86
CA ASP A 788 -0.14 39.29 1.53
C ASP A 788 -0.05 38.00 0.71
N VAL A 789 1.17 37.50 0.48
CA VAL A 789 1.42 36.19 -0.13
C VAL A 789 1.56 35.14 0.97
N HIS A 790 0.84 34.03 0.79
CA HIS A 790 0.94 32.83 1.61
C HIS A 790 1.18 31.62 0.72
N ILE A 791 2.31 30.94 0.92
CA ILE A 791 2.64 29.71 0.20
C ILE A 791 2.39 28.49 1.09
N MET A 792 1.62 27.54 0.62
CA MET A 792 1.40 26.23 1.25
C MET A 792 2.08 25.17 0.41
N GLY A 793 2.97 24.40 1.01
CA GLY A 793 3.67 23.32 0.33
C GLY A 793 3.44 21.99 1.04
N ALA A 794 2.97 20.98 0.30
CA ALA A 794 2.77 19.63 0.83
C ALA A 794 3.96 18.72 0.51
N SER A 795 4.41 17.93 1.48
CA SER A 795 5.53 17.00 1.29
C SER A 795 6.77 17.73 0.73
N LEU A 796 7.33 17.28 -0.39
CA LEU A 796 8.44 17.93 -1.09
C LEU A 796 8.13 19.37 -1.53
N GLY A 797 6.84 19.69 -1.76
CA GLY A 797 6.35 21.03 -2.04
C GLY A 797 6.59 22.02 -0.89
N ALA A 798 6.74 21.54 0.35
CA ALA A 798 7.10 22.38 1.49
C ALA A 798 8.50 22.98 1.33
N HIS A 799 9.46 22.20 0.83
CA HIS A 799 10.81 22.68 0.54
C HIS A 799 10.82 23.60 -0.69
N VAL A 800 10.04 23.28 -1.72
CA VAL A 800 9.81 24.20 -2.87
C VAL A 800 9.28 25.55 -2.38
N ALA A 801 8.36 25.58 -1.40
CA ALA A 801 7.88 26.80 -0.79
C ALA A 801 8.98 27.55 -0.01
N GLY A 802 9.80 26.83 0.76
CA GLY A 802 10.97 27.38 1.46
C GLY A 802 11.94 28.08 0.50
N PHE A 803 12.35 27.38 -0.57
CA PHE A 803 13.23 27.94 -1.60
C PHE A 803 12.63 29.16 -2.31
N ALA A 804 11.30 29.19 -2.54
CA ALA A 804 10.62 30.37 -3.07
C ALA A 804 10.65 31.58 -2.11
N GLY A 805 10.55 31.29 -0.81
CA GLY A 805 10.72 32.24 0.29
C GLY A 805 12.14 32.82 0.37
N ALA A 806 13.15 31.94 0.38
CA ALA A 806 14.56 32.30 0.34
C ALA A 806 14.90 33.18 -0.89
N TYR A 807 14.36 32.84 -2.07
CA TYR A 807 14.52 33.64 -3.29
C TYR A 807 13.99 35.07 -3.13
N ASN A 808 12.94 35.27 -2.32
CA ASN A 808 12.37 36.57 -1.99
C ASN A 808 12.92 37.15 -0.67
N SER A 809 14.10 36.68 -0.24
CA SER A 809 14.83 37.14 0.94
C SER A 809 14.01 37.04 2.23
N GLY A 810 13.18 36.01 2.38
CA GLY A 810 12.36 35.81 3.57
C GLY A 810 11.20 36.80 3.73
N ARG A 811 10.91 37.63 2.71
CA ARG A 811 9.94 38.73 2.82
C ARG A 811 8.50 38.33 2.50
N ILE A 812 8.27 37.05 2.18
CA ILE A 812 6.92 36.50 1.96
C ILE A 812 6.17 36.50 3.29
N GLY A 813 4.88 36.83 3.27
CA GLY A 813 4.08 37.01 4.47
C GLY A 813 3.92 35.73 5.30
N ARG A 814 3.73 34.58 4.65
CA ARG A 814 3.60 33.29 5.33
C ARG A 814 4.02 32.10 4.46
N ILE A 815 4.67 31.11 5.05
CA ILE A 815 4.79 29.75 4.50
C ILE A 815 4.17 28.75 5.47
N THR A 816 3.43 27.78 4.93
CA THR A 816 2.90 26.62 5.69
C THR A 816 3.44 25.34 5.05
N GLY A 817 4.27 24.61 5.78
CA GLY A 817 4.64 23.24 5.46
C GLY A 817 3.52 22.29 5.88
N LEU A 818 3.02 21.49 4.95
CA LEU A 818 2.03 20.45 5.19
C LEU A 818 2.79 19.11 5.15
N ASP A 819 3.23 18.68 6.32
CA ASP A 819 4.08 17.52 6.56
C ASP A 819 5.30 17.51 5.62
N ALA A 820 6.17 18.53 5.77
CA ALA A 820 7.37 18.69 4.95
C ALA A 820 8.19 17.39 4.87
N ALA A 821 8.71 17.04 3.70
CA ALA A 821 9.33 15.73 3.49
C ALA A 821 10.59 15.49 4.34
N GLY A 822 10.65 14.39 5.08
CA GLY A 822 11.80 13.98 5.89
C GLY A 822 12.97 13.38 5.07
N PRO A 823 12.74 12.42 4.15
CA PRO A 823 13.83 11.76 3.44
C PRO A 823 14.68 12.75 2.62
N LEU A 824 16.01 12.65 2.75
CA LEU A 824 17.03 13.52 2.14
C LEU A 824 17.06 14.98 2.64
N PHE A 825 16.22 15.33 3.62
CA PHE A 825 16.25 16.63 4.30
C PHE A 825 16.48 16.52 5.82
N GLU A 826 15.94 15.50 6.49
CA GLU A 826 16.13 15.19 7.91
C GLU A 826 17.04 13.97 8.11
N PHE A 827 16.87 12.93 7.29
CA PHE A 827 17.64 11.68 7.35
C PHE A 827 18.12 11.26 5.93
N PRO A 828 19.31 10.61 5.80
CA PRO A 828 20.19 10.15 6.88
C PRO A 828 20.97 11.27 7.58
N ARG A 829 20.98 12.48 7.01
CA ARG A 829 21.61 13.66 7.60
C ARG A 829 20.69 14.87 7.47
N LEU A 830 20.51 15.58 8.57
CA LEU A 830 19.80 16.85 8.60
C LEU A 830 20.50 17.85 7.69
N LYS A 831 19.77 18.35 6.69
CA LYS A 831 20.21 19.41 5.78
C LYS A 831 20.27 20.76 6.50
N ASP A 832 21.23 21.57 6.07
CA ASP A 832 21.38 22.94 6.54
C ASP A 832 20.13 23.76 6.21
N PRO A 833 19.80 24.80 7.00
CA PRO A 833 18.60 25.63 6.79
C PRO A 833 18.40 26.11 5.35
N GLU A 834 19.49 26.44 4.64
CA GLU A 834 19.45 26.93 3.25
C GLU A 834 19.01 25.85 2.23
N ASP A 835 19.09 24.57 2.60
CA ASP A 835 18.81 23.38 1.78
C ASP A 835 17.45 22.73 2.08
N ARG A 836 16.61 23.37 2.88
CA ARG A 836 15.27 22.87 3.23
C ARG A 836 14.31 24.02 3.53
N LEU A 837 13.12 23.68 4.01
CA LEU A 837 12.22 24.67 4.60
C LEU A 837 12.78 25.06 5.97
N ASP A 838 12.82 26.37 6.23
CA ASP A 838 13.29 26.93 7.49
C ASP A 838 12.50 28.20 7.85
N LYS A 839 12.44 28.51 9.15
CA LYS A 839 11.81 29.74 9.66
C LYS A 839 12.30 31.02 9.00
N THR A 840 13.51 31.06 8.45
CA THR A 840 14.05 32.23 7.75
C THR A 840 13.43 32.49 6.37
N ASP A 841 12.67 31.55 5.82
CA ASP A 841 12.12 31.63 4.45
C ASP A 841 10.91 32.56 4.31
N ALA A 842 10.28 32.98 5.41
CA ALA A 842 9.16 33.93 5.40
C ALA A 842 9.08 34.72 6.71
N MET A 843 8.27 35.78 6.72
CA MET A 843 7.96 36.54 7.93
C MET A 843 7.31 35.67 9.03
N PHE A 844 6.59 34.63 8.61
CA PHE A 844 6.06 33.59 9.47
C PHE A 844 6.09 32.25 8.72
N VAL A 845 6.58 31.21 9.38
CA VAL A 845 6.66 29.85 8.82
C VAL A 845 6.03 28.95 9.85
N GLU A 846 5.04 28.17 9.45
CA GLU A 846 4.54 27.08 10.28
C GLU A 846 4.73 25.75 9.57
N ASN A 847 4.80 24.66 10.34
CA ASN A 847 4.78 23.31 9.80
C ASN A 847 3.76 22.47 10.56
N ILE A 848 2.95 21.70 9.85
CA ILE A 848 1.99 20.75 10.43
C ILE A 848 2.56 19.35 10.23
N HIS A 849 2.97 18.71 11.31
CA HIS A 849 3.57 17.39 11.34
C HIS A 849 2.48 16.33 11.53
N THR A 850 2.38 15.37 10.63
CA THR A 850 1.40 14.28 10.74
C THR A 850 2.01 12.91 10.45
N CYS A 851 3.18 12.85 9.81
CA CYS A 851 3.93 11.62 9.56
C CYS A 851 5.42 11.78 9.91
N GLY A 852 5.72 12.53 10.97
CA GLY A 852 7.08 12.84 11.41
C GLY A 852 7.93 11.60 11.70
N GLY A 853 9.16 11.59 11.19
CA GLY A 853 10.15 10.52 11.41
C GLY A 853 10.04 9.34 10.45
N ILE A 854 9.12 9.40 9.48
CA ILE A 854 8.96 8.38 8.42
C ILE A 854 8.94 9.05 7.05
N ALA A 855 7.85 9.74 6.72
CA ALA A 855 7.71 10.45 5.44
C ALA A 855 7.81 11.98 5.64
N GLY A 856 7.31 12.47 6.78
CA GLY A 856 7.39 13.87 7.18
C GLY A 856 8.58 14.15 8.11
N PHE A 857 8.96 15.41 8.18
CA PHE A 857 9.94 15.95 9.13
C PHE A 857 9.42 15.77 10.56
N LEU A 858 10.26 15.41 11.53
CA LEU A 858 9.89 15.42 12.95
C LEU A 858 10.44 16.65 13.70
N GLN A 859 11.65 17.10 13.36
CA GLN A 859 12.23 18.29 13.99
C GLN A 859 11.41 19.55 13.72
N PRO A 860 11.34 20.48 14.68
CA PRO A 860 10.70 21.77 14.49
C PRO A 860 11.56 22.63 13.55
N ILE A 861 11.02 22.99 12.39
CA ILE A 861 11.71 23.75 11.34
C ILE A 861 11.05 25.10 11.05
N GLY A 862 9.88 25.36 11.64
CA GLY A 862 9.14 26.61 11.51
C GLY A 862 9.46 27.64 12.61
N HIS A 863 8.73 28.75 12.54
CA HIS A 863 8.51 29.61 13.70
C HIS A 863 7.62 28.91 14.72
N ALA A 864 6.52 28.30 14.24
CA ALA A 864 5.60 27.47 15.01
C ALA A 864 5.45 26.09 14.35
N ASP A 865 5.57 25.01 15.12
CA ASP A 865 5.50 23.64 14.63
C ASP A 865 4.36 22.91 15.35
N PHE A 866 3.39 22.42 14.59
CA PHE A 866 2.16 21.81 15.09
C PHE A 866 2.24 20.29 14.97
N TYR A 867 1.96 19.58 16.07
CA TYR A 867 2.03 18.13 16.17
C TYR A 867 0.66 17.55 16.56
N PRO A 868 -0.34 17.58 15.65
CA PRO A 868 -1.62 16.90 15.84
C PRO A 868 -1.39 15.40 16.12
N ASN A 869 -1.93 14.91 17.23
CA ASN A 869 -1.85 13.50 17.61
C ASN A 869 -0.39 13.00 17.66
N ASN A 870 0.47 13.70 18.40
CA ASN A 870 1.93 13.49 18.48
C ASN A 870 2.72 13.86 17.19
N GLY A 871 2.03 14.19 16.09
CA GLY A 871 2.63 14.52 14.80
C GLY A 871 3.38 13.36 14.13
N THR A 872 3.15 12.14 14.62
CA THR A 872 3.66 10.88 14.09
C THR A 872 2.51 10.02 13.57
N ILE A 873 2.85 8.87 13.00
CA ILE A 873 1.84 7.85 12.71
C ILE A 873 1.39 7.10 13.98
N PRO A 874 0.18 6.51 13.99
CA PRO A 874 -0.92 6.76 13.06
C PRO A 874 -1.72 8.02 13.41
N GLN A 875 -2.20 8.75 12.41
CA GLN A 875 -3.23 9.77 12.62
C GLN A 875 -4.61 9.11 12.83
N PRO A 876 -5.51 9.63 13.69
CA PRO A 876 -6.74 8.95 14.11
C PRO A 876 -7.68 8.47 13.00
N GLY A 877 -7.71 9.15 11.84
CA GLY A 877 -8.54 8.75 10.68
C GLY A 877 -7.81 7.91 9.63
N CYS A 878 -6.60 7.44 9.92
CA CYS A 878 -5.79 6.66 8.99
C CYS A 878 -5.82 5.15 9.32
N PRO A 879 -6.34 4.30 8.41
CA PRO A 879 -6.33 2.85 8.59
C PRO A 879 -4.92 2.27 8.64
N LEU A 880 -4.74 1.21 9.42
CA LEU A 880 -3.47 0.46 9.57
C LEU A 880 -2.78 0.13 8.23
N LEU A 881 -3.57 -0.14 7.19
CA LEU A 881 -3.16 -0.53 5.83
C LEU A 881 -2.53 0.59 4.97
N VAL A 882 -2.85 1.86 5.23
CA VAL A 882 -2.33 3.02 4.47
C VAL A 882 -1.71 4.06 5.40
N THR A 883 -1.30 3.63 6.60
CA THR A 883 -0.95 4.49 7.72
C THR A 883 0.04 5.59 7.35
N VAL A 884 1.10 5.28 6.59
CA VAL A 884 2.14 6.25 6.22
C VAL A 884 1.62 7.27 5.21
N SER A 885 1.07 6.82 4.08
CA SER A 885 0.60 7.74 3.02
C SER A 885 -0.64 8.53 3.44
N CYS A 886 -1.56 7.92 4.19
CA CYS A 886 -2.70 8.60 4.77
C CYS A 886 -2.23 9.65 5.81
N SER A 887 -1.37 9.27 6.75
CA SER A 887 -0.89 10.21 7.77
C SER A 887 -0.07 11.34 7.13
N HIS A 888 0.69 11.07 6.07
CA HIS A 888 1.41 12.08 5.32
C HIS A 888 0.48 13.05 4.60
N ALA A 889 -0.58 12.55 3.96
CA ALA A 889 -1.60 13.38 3.32
C ALA A 889 -2.52 14.12 4.34
N TRP A 890 -2.54 13.65 5.59
CA TRP A 890 -3.44 14.16 6.63
C TRP A 890 -3.20 15.64 6.94
N ALA A 891 -1.98 16.15 6.82
CA ALA A 891 -1.70 17.58 6.99
C ALA A 891 -2.49 18.45 6.00
N MET A 892 -2.71 17.99 4.75
CA MET A 892 -3.54 18.70 3.78
C MET A 892 -5.01 18.71 4.19
N VAL A 893 -5.50 17.61 4.74
CA VAL A 893 -6.87 17.48 5.28
C VAL A 893 -7.08 18.42 6.46
N LEU A 894 -6.13 18.42 7.41
CA LEU A 894 -6.16 19.32 8.56
C LEU A 894 -6.11 20.79 8.14
N MET A 895 -5.31 21.13 7.12
CA MET A 895 -5.30 22.48 6.55
C MET A 895 -6.65 22.85 5.94
N LEU A 896 -7.25 21.97 5.12
CA LEU A 896 -8.59 22.18 4.56
C LEU A 896 -9.63 22.42 5.67
N ASN A 897 -9.62 21.58 6.71
CA ASN A 897 -10.58 21.69 7.78
C ASN A 897 -10.33 22.93 8.66
N SER A 898 -9.08 23.36 8.86
CA SER A 898 -8.78 24.63 9.54
C SER A 898 -9.39 25.84 8.82
N ILE A 899 -9.51 25.74 7.48
CA ILE A 899 -10.22 26.74 6.69
C ILE A 899 -11.72 26.61 6.94
N LYS A 900 -12.32 25.41 6.93
CA LYS A 900 -13.77 25.23 7.13
C LYS A 900 -14.22 25.58 8.55
N TYR A 901 -13.50 25.12 9.57
CA TYR A 901 -13.86 25.12 10.98
C TYR A 901 -12.77 25.79 11.84
N PRO A 902 -12.65 27.13 11.81
CA PRO A 902 -11.58 27.86 12.49
C PRO A 902 -11.53 27.62 14.01
N ASP A 903 -12.65 27.27 14.63
CA ASP A 903 -12.78 27.18 16.09
C ASP A 903 -12.39 25.81 16.67
N GLU A 904 -12.10 24.82 15.82
CA GLU A 904 -11.85 23.42 16.26
C GLU A 904 -10.36 23.06 16.40
N TYR A 905 -9.46 23.95 16.01
CA TYR A 905 -8.02 23.66 15.87
C TYR A 905 -7.13 24.44 16.84
N ASP A 906 -7.62 24.69 18.05
CA ASP A 906 -6.80 25.29 19.11
C ASP A 906 -5.71 24.30 19.56
N ALA A 907 -4.46 24.77 19.54
CA ALA A 907 -3.28 24.01 19.89
C ALA A 907 -2.52 24.70 21.03
N VAL A 908 -1.99 23.89 21.94
CA VAL A 908 -1.35 24.36 23.18
C VAL A 908 0.16 24.27 23.03
N GLU A 909 0.86 25.36 23.33
CA GLU A 909 2.33 25.37 23.36
C GLU A 909 2.85 24.43 24.45
N CYS A 910 3.75 23.52 24.11
CA CYS A 910 4.31 22.57 25.05
C CYS A 910 5.68 22.08 24.59
N ASP A 911 6.50 21.55 25.49
CA ASP A 911 7.83 21.04 25.12
C ASP A 911 7.77 19.64 24.47
N SER A 912 6.77 18.83 24.86
CA SER A 912 6.58 17.45 24.39
C SER A 912 5.11 17.05 24.38
N TRP A 913 4.78 16.06 23.54
CA TRP A 913 3.46 15.43 23.52
C TRP A 913 3.06 14.82 24.87
N GLU A 914 4.01 14.17 25.55
CA GLU A 914 3.76 13.56 26.87
C GLU A 914 3.33 14.60 27.91
N ASN A 915 3.96 15.78 27.92
CA ASN A 915 3.59 16.87 28.82
C ASN A 915 2.22 17.47 28.46
N TYR A 916 1.90 17.52 27.17
CA TYR A 916 0.59 17.93 26.68
C TYR A 916 -0.51 16.95 27.15
N GLU A 917 -0.30 15.64 27.00
CA GLU A 917 -1.28 14.63 27.41
C GLU A 917 -1.50 14.59 28.94
N LYS A 918 -0.46 14.85 29.72
CA LYS A 918 -0.58 14.98 31.18
C LYS A 918 -1.24 16.28 31.64
N GLY A 919 -1.59 17.17 30.72
CA GLY A 919 -2.15 18.50 31.03
C GLY A 919 -1.15 19.44 31.69
N SER A 920 0.16 19.16 31.61
CA SER A 920 1.20 19.97 32.28
C SER A 920 1.39 21.34 31.63
N CYS A 921 0.92 21.50 30.39
CA CYS A 921 1.02 22.72 29.59
C CYS A 921 -0.30 23.51 29.51
N SER A 922 -1.33 23.20 30.30
CA SER A 922 -2.66 23.80 30.17
C SER A 922 -2.74 25.30 30.48
N GLY A 923 -1.68 25.90 31.03
CA GLY A 923 -1.55 27.35 31.25
C GLY A 923 -0.68 28.08 30.22
N ASN A 924 -0.16 27.38 29.21
CA ASN A 924 0.73 27.94 28.20
C ASN A 924 -0.05 28.68 27.10
N SER A 925 0.68 29.28 26.15
CA SER A 925 0.06 29.99 25.03
C SER A 925 -0.78 29.03 24.18
N ILE A 926 -1.92 29.53 23.69
CA ILE A 926 -2.82 28.81 22.79
C ILE A 926 -2.86 29.57 21.48
N THR A 927 -2.72 28.86 20.38
CA THR A 927 -2.88 29.40 19.02
C THR A 927 -3.64 28.41 18.16
N LYS A 928 -4.15 28.85 17.02
CA LYS A 928 -4.85 27.97 16.07
C LYS A 928 -3.85 27.28 15.15
N MET A 929 -4.05 26.01 14.85
CA MET A 929 -3.31 25.32 13.79
C MET A 929 -3.95 25.59 12.43
N GLY A 930 -3.13 25.77 11.38
CA GLY A 930 -3.60 25.94 10.00
C GLY A 930 -3.95 27.40 9.68
N GLU A 931 -4.90 27.68 8.78
CA GLU A 931 -5.12 29.01 8.15
C GLU A 931 -5.12 30.18 9.15
N TYR A 932 -5.64 29.98 10.36
CA TYR A 932 -5.82 31.03 11.36
C TYR A 932 -4.72 31.08 12.43
N ALA A 933 -3.59 30.39 12.22
CA ALA A 933 -2.43 30.47 13.10
C ALA A 933 -1.96 31.90 13.33
N ASP A 934 -1.72 32.22 14.61
CA ASP A 934 -1.14 33.49 15.02
C ASP A 934 0.27 33.64 14.45
N ARG A 935 0.53 34.77 13.79
CA ARG A 935 1.82 35.06 13.15
C ARG A 935 2.94 35.31 14.16
N ASP A 936 2.58 35.58 15.42
CA ASP A 936 3.52 35.76 16.52
C ASP A 936 3.77 34.45 17.29
N ALA A 937 3.05 33.36 16.97
CA ALA A 937 3.24 32.05 17.61
C ALA A 937 4.66 31.52 17.39
N ARG A 938 5.28 30.99 18.45
CA ARG A 938 6.63 30.41 18.41
C ARG A 938 6.68 29.12 19.20
N GLY A 939 7.47 28.16 18.73
CA GLY A 939 7.68 26.89 19.45
C GLY A 939 6.78 25.76 18.98
N LYS A 940 6.66 24.72 19.83
CA LYS A 940 5.93 23.49 19.50
C LYS A 940 4.52 23.53 20.07
N TYR A 941 3.54 23.21 19.25
CA TYR A 941 2.13 23.22 19.61
C TYR A 941 1.52 21.84 19.42
N TYR A 942 0.72 21.38 20.37
CA TYR A 942 0.10 20.06 20.34
C TYR A 942 -1.42 20.17 20.46
N LEU A 943 -2.10 19.24 19.79
CA LEU A 943 -3.55 19.13 19.79
C LEU A 943 -3.97 17.68 19.47
N LYS A 944 -5.16 17.29 19.90
CA LYS A 944 -5.84 16.06 19.46
C LYS A 944 -6.84 16.40 18.37
N THR A 945 -6.96 15.55 17.36
CA THR A 945 -7.96 15.71 16.29
C THR A 945 -8.83 14.46 16.17
N SER A 946 -10.07 14.63 15.69
CA SER A 946 -10.99 13.52 15.46
C SER A 946 -10.66 12.74 14.18
N PRO A 947 -11.03 11.44 14.08
CA PRO A 947 -11.03 10.68 12.82
C PRO A 947 -12.08 11.16 11.81
N SER A 948 -13.09 11.94 12.24
CA SER A 948 -14.17 12.42 11.37
C SER A 948 -13.70 13.51 10.41
N VAL A 949 -13.96 13.33 9.10
CA VAL A 949 -13.45 14.22 8.05
C VAL A 949 -14.59 14.77 7.19
N ASP A 950 -14.62 16.10 7.01
CA ASP A 950 -15.42 16.73 5.95
C ASP A 950 -14.56 16.96 4.70
N LEU A 951 -14.39 15.88 3.91
CA LEU A 951 -13.70 15.93 2.63
C LEU A 951 -14.56 16.64 1.60
N CYS A 952 -14.41 17.97 1.56
CA CYS A 952 -14.94 18.89 0.54
C CYS A 952 -16.46 18.85 0.32
#